data_AF-W6ZL45-F1
#
_entry.id   AF-W6ZL45-F1
#
_cell.length_a   1.000
_cell.length_b   1.000
_cell.length_c   1.000
_cell.angle_alpha   90.00
_cell.angle_beta   90.00
_cell.angle_gamma   90.00
#
_symmetry.space_group_name_H-M   'P 1'
#
loop_
_entity.id
_entity.type
_entity.pdbx_description
1 polymer ?
#
loop_
_entity_poly.entity_id
_entity_poly.type
_entity_poly.pdbx_seq_one_letter_code
_entity_poly.pdbx_strand_id
1 'polypeptide(L)'
;MKLYTGILAMAAIFTNTVIAFDPSVFNISDPKPWGFFVNNTIYQPASNETIAYPRYTELDDGTILTTGSFQGHTPSYLPIFESKDGGATWKHISNVYGINGSSIGVQPALAVLTEAMGDYAAGTVLASSNTLGANFTRISLYASRDTARTWEFVSNIAESQKPGSQRSIFEPYLLQYNGQLVAYYSDERDPEHSQKLSHQVSSDMKTWGPVVDDVAYDQPTYRPGMTVIAYIPPIQKWILVHEQGFGRTTFGVSYPVYYVLADSPLEFGENVGQPLVIDGRAPGSSPYVVWSPIGGPNGTIVVSDASNRQVFTNTQGGAVDKWEKHATPAGSAYARSIQILKDRPEHLVIYGGESWTGMLNGGKRPMVVTVVNLTEAPTRSSNKEVKKKGRGRPPGSRNSAVGSKPAPKPGTAKKRKPSAKQQPQEAEDELSLIEPARSNRPKPRKRKADDTAAAATAEPEAQSREEYLRLEAKSRRITRDQVDKWPEISPQVLEQVLTVVRNAKKDTAETQRDERKVMAAYNTLNPLVRRLARQLAESRIPPQAKDIHFNIDKLTERNAQVSREVTTARHSKQLLSEQIKIAEHLLSKDEEYLELMKKNAKTWRAEWKHQRKHGRLHPLLQTDNEVAIDGDGPEDIGLKPQSSVDLSSLDSPDSDLGPVLEQLKRSLKNMQNNHTQVEGLDTAIDNAQAALDDVLFRHANAAQYANL
;
A
#
# COMPACT_ATOMS: atom_id res chain seq x y z
N MET A 1 -19.16 54.56 -2.93
CA MET A 1 -18.39 55.52 -2.11
C MET A 1 -17.44 54.71 -1.20
N LYS A 2 -16.66 55.34 -0.30
CA LYS A 2 -15.56 54.68 0.45
C LYS A 2 -16.03 53.80 1.62
N LEU A 3 -15.36 52.63 1.80
CA LEU A 3 -15.00 51.96 3.08
C LEU A 3 -16.15 51.48 4.01
N TYR A 4 -15.98 50.62 5.04
CA TYR A 4 -14.80 49.96 5.65
C TYR A 4 -15.16 48.54 6.22
N THR A 5 -14.25 47.55 6.12
CA THR A 5 -14.04 46.29 6.91
C THR A 5 -15.17 45.38 7.45
N GLY A 6 -14.95 44.06 7.27
CA GLY A 6 -15.20 42.99 8.26
C GLY A 6 -16.20 41.90 7.82
N ILE A 7 -16.04 40.59 8.14
CA ILE A 7 -14.96 39.82 8.78
C ILE A 7 -15.09 38.34 8.31
N LEU A 8 -14.03 37.52 8.45
CA LEU A 8 -13.98 36.05 8.29
C LEU A 8 -14.23 35.41 6.90
N ALA A 9 -13.23 34.66 6.40
CA ALA A 9 -13.34 33.23 6.10
C ALA A 9 -11.97 32.64 5.67
N MET A 10 -11.37 31.77 6.48
CA MET A 10 -10.15 31.04 6.12
C MET A 10 -10.49 29.86 5.20
N ALA A 11 -10.27 30.02 3.89
CA ALA A 11 -10.37 28.91 2.94
C ALA A 11 -9.06 28.09 2.93
N ALA A 12 -9.07 26.93 3.59
CA ALA A 12 -7.92 26.02 3.59
C ALA A 12 -7.67 25.43 2.20
N ILE A 13 -6.59 25.88 1.54
CA ILE A 13 -6.18 25.35 0.24
C ILE A 13 -5.49 23.99 0.46
N PHE A 14 -6.25 22.91 0.36
CA PHE A 14 -5.69 21.55 0.26
C PHE A 14 -4.97 21.40 -1.09
N THR A 15 -3.69 21.74 -1.13
CA THR A 15 -2.82 21.44 -2.26
C THR A 15 -2.46 19.96 -2.26
N ASN A 16 -2.97 19.19 -3.23
CA ASN A 16 -2.45 17.86 -3.54
C ASN A 16 -1.02 17.98 -4.10
N THR A 17 -0.02 18.10 -3.24
CA THR A 17 1.40 18.03 -3.60
C THR A 17 1.84 16.59 -3.87
N VAL A 18 1.27 16.01 -4.93
CA VAL A 18 2.04 15.04 -5.72
C VAL A 18 3.21 15.83 -6.30
N ILE A 19 4.45 15.49 -5.92
CA ILE A 19 5.63 16.03 -6.58
C ILE A 19 5.62 15.48 -8.00
N ALA A 20 5.21 16.31 -8.96
CA ALA A 20 5.20 15.97 -10.37
C ALA A 20 6.64 15.98 -10.89
N PHE A 21 7.21 14.79 -11.06
CA PHE A 21 8.55 14.64 -11.64
C PHE A 21 8.56 15.07 -13.10
N ASP A 22 9.65 15.72 -13.51
CA ASP A 22 10.01 15.83 -14.92
C ASP A 22 10.70 14.51 -15.34
N PRO A 23 10.14 13.72 -16.27
CA PRO A 23 10.73 12.46 -16.69
C PRO A 23 12.07 12.62 -17.43
N SER A 24 12.45 13.85 -17.86
CA SER A 24 13.75 14.12 -18.49
C SER A 24 14.94 14.11 -17.51
N VAL A 25 14.70 14.10 -16.19
CA VAL A 25 15.75 13.94 -15.17
C VAL A 25 16.36 12.53 -15.20
N PHE A 26 15.57 11.52 -15.56
CA PHE A 26 16.07 10.18 -15.83
C PHE A 26 16.71 10.13 -17.21
N ASN A 27 17.99 10.48 -17.25
CA ASN A 27 18.85 10.30 -18.41
C ASN A 27 18.78 8.82 -18.84
N ILE A 28 18.34 8.56 -20.07
CA ILE A 28 18.38 7.21 -20.67
C ILE A 28 19.81 6.96 -21.17
N SER A 29 20.76 7.04 -20.23
CA SER A 29 22.16 6.67 -20.47
C SER A 29 22.29 5.16 -20.41
N ASP A 30 23.06 4.60 -21.34
CA ASP A 30 23.44 3.18 -21.32
C ASP A 30 23.99 2.79 -19.93
N PRO A 31 23.72 1.57 -19.44
CA PRO A 31 24.21 1.12 -18.14
C PRO A 31 25.74 1.25 -18.06
N LYS A 32 26.21 2.03 -17.07
CA LYS A 32 27.64 2.23 -16.81
C LYS A 32 28.03 1.53 -15.51
N PRO A 33 29.23 0.93 -15.43
CA PRO A 33 29.77 0.40 -14.19
C PRO A 33 29.61 1.38 -13.03
N TRP A 34 28.93 0.93 -11.97
CA TRP A 34 28.62 1.70 -10.76
C TRP A 34 27.84 3.01 -10.99
N GLY A 35 27.14 3.13 -12.12
CA GLY A 35 26.27 4.27 -12.44
C GLY A 35 24.81 4.07 -12.04
N PHE A 36 24.00 5.11 -12.29
CA PHE A 36 22.54 5.07 -12.15
C PHE A 36 21.89 4.82 -13.52
N PHE A 37 20.92 3.90 -13.59
CA PHE A 37 20.25 3.48 -14.83
C PHE A 37 18.92 2.78 -14.54
N VAL A 38 18.05 2.68 -15.55
CA VAL A 38 16.65 2.25 -15.40
C VAL A 38 16.32 1.05 -16.28
N ASN A 39 15.68 0.03 -15.70
CA ASN A 39 15.21 -1.20 -16.38
C ASN A 39 16.29 -1.91 -17.23
N ASN A 40 17.53 -1.98 -16.76
CA ASN A 40 18.57 -2.79 -17.40
C ASN A 40 18.19 -4.28 -17.29
N THR A 41 18.34 -5.06 -18.36
CA THR A 41 17.87 -6.46 -18.38
C THR A 41 18.91 -7.41 -17.80
N ILE A 42 18.53 -8.14 -16.75
CA ILE A 42 19.30 -9.27 -16.21
C ILE A 42 19.02 -10.52 -17.04
N TYR A 43 17.74 -10.77 -17.32
CA TYR A 43 17.27 -11.94 -18.06
C TYR A 43 15.93 -11.68 -18.75
N GLN A 44 15.79 -12.14 -19.99
CA GLN A 44 14.55 -12.10 -20.76
C GLN A 44 14.03 -13.53 -20.97
N PRO A 45 12.93 -13.94 -20.31
CA PRO A 45 12.31 -15.25 -20.53
C PRO A 45 11.93 -15.50 -22.01
N ALA A 46 12.28 -16.69 -22.49
CA ALA A 46 11.97 -17.22 -23.81
C ALA A 46 10.82 -18.25 -23.76
N SER A 47 10.45 -18.81 -24.91
CA SER A 47 9.57 -19.99 -25.06
C SER A 47 8.34 -20.05 -24.12
N ASN A 48 8.43 -20.78 -23.01
CA ASN A 48 7.40 -21.01 -21.99
C ASN A 48 7.89 -20.60 -20.58
N GLU A 49 8.97 -19.85 -20.50
CA GLU A 49 9.63 -19.45 -19.26
C GLU A 49 8.93 -18.25 -18.62
N THR A 50 8.98 -18.18 -17.28
CA THR A 50 8.60 -17.00 -16.50
C THR A 50 9.63 -16.78 -15.38
N ILE A 51 9.84 -15.53 -14.95
CA ILE A 51 10.74 -15.21 -13.84
C ILE A 51 10.17 -14.10 -12.95
N ALA A 52 10.10 -14.36 -11.65
CA ALA A 52 9.61 -13.43 -10.62
C ALA A 52 10.39 -13.61 -9.32
N TYR A 53 9.97 -12.98 -8.21
CA TYR A 53 10.57 -13.16 -6.89
C TYR A 53 12.10 -13.00 -6.91
N PRO A 54 12.64 -11.83 -7.33
CA PRO A 54 14.08 -11.65 -7.40
C PRO A 54 14.71 -11.67 -6.01
N ARG A 55 15.88 -12.30 -5.87
CA ARG A 55 16.74 -12.23 -4.68
C ARG A 55 18.18 -12.02 -5.10
N TYR A 56 18.96 -11.43 -4.21
CA TYR A 56 20.37 -11.13 -4.45
C TYR A 56 21.20 -11.49 -3.22
N THR A 57 22.52 -11.58 -3.40
CA THR A 57 23.50 -11.41 -2.33
C THR A 57 24.72 -10.68 -2.89
N GLU A 58 25.47 -9.98 -2.04
CA GLU A 58 26.64 -9.19 -2.41
C GLU A 58 27.85 -9.76 -1.69
N LEU A 59 28.88 -10.15 -2.44
CA LEU A 59 30.12 -10.72 -1.94
C LEU A 59 31.06 -9.61 -1.45
N ASP A 60 32.18 -9.98 -0.84
CA ASP A 60 33.12 -9.00 -0.25
C ASP A 60 34.08 -8.39 -1.28
N ASP A 61 34.07 -8.86 -2.53
CA ASP A 61 34.72 -8.20 -3.68
C ASP A 61 33.76 -7.26 -4.46
N GLY A 62 32.56 -7.01 -3.93
CA GLY A 62 31.51 -6.24 -4.60
C GLY A 62 30.79 -6.98 -5.74
N THR A 63 31.06 -8.28 -5.94
CA THR A 63 30.27 -9.10 -6.88
C THR A 63 28.86 -9.25 -6.38
N ILE A 64 27.90 -8.98 -7.26
CA ILE A 64 26.47 -9.17 -7.00
C ILE A 64 26.02 -10.46 -7.67
N LEU A 65 25.46 -11.37 -6.88
CA LEU A 65 24.80 -12.58 -7.37
C LEU A 65 23.29 -12.41 -7.25
N THR A 66 22.52 -12.83 -8.26
CA THR A 66 21.06 -12.75 -8.23
C THR A 66 20.39 -13.98 -8.86
N THR A 67 19.17 -14.25 -8.41
CA THR A 67 18.31 -15.36 -8.88
C THR A 67 16.84 -14.95 -8.76
N GLY A 68 15.92 -15.80 -9.24
CA GLY A 68 14.49 -15.59 -9.13
C GLY A 68 13.72 -16.91 -9.10
N SER A 69 12.43 -16.86 -8.70
CA SER A 69 11.51 -17.96 -8.96
C SER A 69 11.36 -18.12 -10.48
N PHE A 70 11.73 -19.29 -11.00
CA PHE A 70 11.91 -19.55 -12.42
C PHE A 70 11.10 -20.77 -12.85
N GLN A 71 10.30 -20.62 -13.91
CA GLN A 71 9.40 -21.65 -14.42
C GLN A 71 9.65 -21.92 -15.91
N GLY A 72 9.07 -23.00 -16.43
CA GLY A 72 9.19 -23.42 -17.84
C GLY A 72 10.07 -24.65 -18.07
N HIS A 73 10.84 -25.07 -17.07
CA HIS A 73 11.77 -26.21 -17.14
C HIS A 73 11.36 -27.38 -16.24
N THR A 74 11.61 -28.60 -16.70
CA THR A 74 11.33 -29.86 -15.97
C THR A 74 12.55 -30.80 -16.07
N PRO A 75 13.24 -31.12 -14.96
CA PRO A 75 13.06 -30.54 -13.64
C PRO A 75 13.35 -29.04 -13.63
N SER A 76 12.68 -28.32 -12.74
CA SER A 76 12.92 -26.89 -12.54
C SER A 76 14.22 -26.67 -11.77
N TYR A 77 14.82 -25.49 -11.94
CA TYR A 77 16.07 -25.09 -11.30
C TYR A 77 16.09 -23.59 -10.99
N LEU A 78 17.00 -23.14 -10.11
CA LEU A 78 17.28 -21.72 -9.91
C LEU A 78 18.45 -21.26 -10.81
N PRO A 79 18.24 -20.34 -11.78
CA PRO A 79 19.34 -19.75 -12.54
C PRO A 79 20.08 -18.71 -11.68
N ILE A 80 21.41 -18.70 -11.73
CA ILE A 80 22.25 -17.72 -11.04
C ILE A 80 22.90 -16.78 -12.05
N PHE A 81 22.74 -15.48 -11.82
CA PHE A 81 23.35 -14.41 -12.61
C PHE A 81 24.35 -13.61 -11.76
N GLU A 82 25.44 -13.19 -12.38
CA GLU A 82 26.54 -12.43 -11.77
C GLU A 82 26.67 -11.04 -12.42
N SER A 83 26.93 -10.03 -11.61
CA SER A 83 27.45 -8.73 -12.01
C SER A 83 28.68 -8.37 -11.17
N LYS A 84 29.67 -7.72 -11.80
CA LYS A 84 30.89 -7.20 -11.15
C LYS A 84 31.05 -5.68 -11.31
N ASP A 85 29.96 -5.00 -11.66
CA ASP A 85 29.96 -3.59 -12.09
C ASP A 85 28.74 -2.81 -11.58
N GLY A 86 28.18 -3.20 -10.43
CA GLY A 86 26.99 -2.54 -9.85
C GLY A 86 25.69 -2.81 -10.59
N GLY A 87 25.60 -3.92 -11.35
CA GLY A 87 24.41 -4.32 -12.11
C GLY A 87 24.30 -3.72 -13.51
N ALA A 88 25.40 -3.17 -14.06
CA ALA A 88 25.42 -2.58 -15.40
C ALA A 88 25.53 -3.66 -16.50
N THR A 89 26.29 -4.73 -16.23
CA THR A 89 26.28 -5.96 -17.03
C THR A 89 25.97 -7.17 -16.16
N TRP A 90 25.32 -8.17 -16.76
CA TRP A 90 24.93 -9.42 -16.11
C TRP A 90 25.32 -10.61 -16.95
N LYS A 91 25.74 -11.69 -16.30
CA LYS A 91 26.10 -12.96 -16.93
C LYS A 91 25.48 -14.13 -16.18
N HIS A 92 24.84 -15.06 -16.89
CA HIS A 92 24.49 -16.37 -16.32
C HIS A 92 25.76 -17.19 -16.03
N ILE A 93 25.87 -17.71 -14.80
CA ILE A 93 27.08 -18.41 -14.34
C ILE A 93 26.86 -19.88 -13.93
N SER A 94 25.69 -20.23 -13.41
CA SER A 94 25.37 -21.58 -12.94
C SER A 94 23.85 -21.75 -12.74
N ASN A 95 23.43 -22.99 -12.43
CA ASN A 95 22.08 -23.33 -12.02
C ASN A 95 22.14 -24.16 -10.73
N VAL A 96 21.23 -23.91 -9.79
CA VAL A 96 20.99 -24.80 -8.64
C VAL A 96 19.91 -25.81 -9.04
N TYR A 97 20.25 -27.10 -9.02
CA TYR A 97 19.32 -28.20 -9.31
C TYR A 97 18.92 -28.92 -8.03
N GLY A 98 17.70 -29.46 -7.98
CA GLY A 98 17.24 -30.25 -6.85
C GLY A 98 17.86 -31.65 -6.81
N ILE A 99 18.10 -32.17 -5.60
CA ILE A 99 18.64 -33.51 -5.39
C ILE A 99 17.83 -34.59 -6.14
N ASN A 100 18.54 -35.57 -6.70
CA ASN A 100 17.98 -36.70 -7.44
C ASN A 100 17.04 -36.30 -8.61
N GLY A 101 17.22 -35.10 -9.19
CA GLY A 101 16.37 -34.60 -10.27
C GLY A 101 15.03 -34.01 -9.79
N SER A 102 14.93 -33.65 -8.51
CA SER A 102 13.76 -32.92 -7.98
C SER A 102 13.69 -31.50 -8.58
N SER A 103 12.48 -31.04 -8.90
CA SER A 103 12.27 -29.63 -9.26
C SER A 103 12.42 -28.72 -8.04
N ILE A 104 13.36 -27.77 -8.11
CA ILE A 104 13.40 -26.57 -7.26
C ILE A 104 13.26 -25.34 -8.17
N GLY A 105 12.98 -24.15 -7.65
CA GLY A 105 12.75 -23.00 -8.55
C GLY A 105 11.65 -22.03 -8.13
N VAL A 106 11.09 -22.18 -6.93
CA VAL A 106 10.22 -21.18 -6.33
C VAL A 106 10.79 -20.70 -5.00
N GLN A 107 10.43 -19.45 -4.66
CA GLN A 107 10.74 -18.82 -3.39
C GLN A 107 12.24 -18.97 -3.00
N PRO A 108 13.18 -18.51 -3.86
CA PRO A 108 14.60 -18.59 -3.53
C PRO A 108 14.96 -17.71 -2.33
N ALA A 109 16.10 -18.04 -1.70
CA ALA A 109 16.92 -17.12 -0.92
C ALA A 109 18.38 -17.25 -1.34
N LEU A 110 19.14 -16.17 -1.23
CA LEU A 110 20.61 -16.17 -1.38
C LEU A 110 21.24 -15.50 -0.15
N ALA A 111 22.37 -16.02 0.29
CA ALA A 111 23.21 -15.42 1.33
C ALA A 111 24.69 -15.73 1.04
N VAL A 112 25.60 -15.06 1.75
CA VAL A 112 27.02 -15.40 1.80
C VAL A 112 27.43 -15.50 3.26
N LEU A 113 28.23 -16.50 3.61
CA LEU A 113 28.78 -16.62 4.96
C LEU A 113 29.85 -15.54 5.20
N THR A 114 29.68 -14.72 6.22
CA THR A 114 30.67 -13.73 6.68
C THR A 114 31.69 -14.35 7.65
N GLU A 115 31.31 -15.40 8.38
CA GLU A 115 32.17 -16.22 9.22
C GLU A 115 31.99 -17.71 8.90
N ALA A 116 32.98 -18.55 9.23
CA ALA A 116 32.91 -19.99 8.95
C ALA A 116 31.86 -20.70 9.82
N MET A 117 31.17 -21.70 9.27
CA MET A 117 30.10 -22.44 9.96
C MET A 117 30.05 -23.90 9.49
N GLY A 118 30.00 -24.85 10.43
CA GLY A 118 30.14 -26.28 10.13
C GLY A 118 31.40 -26.57 9.29
N ASP A 119 31.22 -27.28 8.18
CA ASP A 119 32.31 -27.60 7.24
C ASP A 119 32.57 -26.49 6.19
N TYR A 120 32.01 -25.29 6.35
CA TYR A 120 31.98 -24.26 5.32
C TYR A 120 32.71 -22.99 5.76
N ALA A 121 33.54 -22.43 4.88
CA ALA A 121 34.32 -21.23 5.15
C ALA A 121 33.50 -19.95 4.92
N ALA A 122 33.95 -18.82 5.50
CA ALA A 122 33.53 -17.50 5.06
C ALA A 122 33.73 -17.34 3.53
N GLY A 123 32.86 -16.59 2.87
CA GLY A 123 32.76 -16.50 1.41
C GLY A 123 32.00 -17.65 0.73
N THR A 124 31.58 -18.70 1.47
CA THR A 124 30.65 -19.70 0.94
C THR A 124 29.32 -19.04 0.59
N VAL A 125 28.85 -19.21 -0.64
CA VAL A 125 27.54 -18.71 -1.07
C VAL A 125 26.48 -19.76 -0.75
N LEU A 126 25.38 -19.36 -0.11
CA LEU A 126 24.24 -20.21 0.19
C LEU A 126 23.08 -19.89 -0.75
N ALA A 127 22.34 -20.93 -1.14
CA ALA A 127 21.07 -20.82 -1.83
C ALA A 127 20.03 -21.70 -1.14
N SER A 128 18.84 -21.17 -0.92
CA SER A 128 17.69 -21.95 -0.46
C SER A 128 16.54 -21.85 -1.45
N SER A 129 15.71 -22.89 -1.54
CA SER A 129 14.50 -22.92 -2.38
C SER A 129 13.48 -23.86 -1.78
N ASN A 130 12.20 -23.58 -2.04
CA ASN A 130 11.10 -24.45 -1.64
C ASN A 130 10.77 -25.47 -2.75
N THR A 131 10.63 -26.74 -2.38
CA THR A 131 10.14 -27.81 -3.24
C THR A 131 8.65 -28.00 -2.99
N LEU A 132 7.81 -27.66 -3.97
CA LEU A 132 6.36 -27.88 -3.91
C LEU A 132 6.01 -29.26 -4.49
N GLY A 133 6.02 -30.28 -3.63
CA GLY A 133 5.58 -31.63 -3.99
C GLY A 133 4.06 -31.78 -3.89
N ALA A 134 3.50 -32.78 -4.57
CA ALA A 134 2.03 -33.01 -4.59
C ALA A 134 1.40 -33.22 -3.19
N ASN A 135 2.19 -33.74 -2.24
CA ASN A 135 1.78 -34.03 -0.86
C ASN A 135 2.80 -33.52 0.18
N PHE A 136 3.71 -32.61 -0.18
CA PHE A 136 4.73 -32.10 0.74
C PHE A 136 5.24 -30.72 0.31
N THR A 137 5.71 -29.92 1.26
CA THR A 137 6.55 -28.74 0.97
C THR A 137 7.85 -28.84 1.74
N ARG A 138 8.98 -28.45 1.13
CA ARG A 138 10.32 -28.69 1.69
C ARG A 138 11.27 -27.56 1.32
N ILE A 139 11.71 -26.80 2.32
CA ILE A 139 12.75 -25.79 2.18
C ILE A 139 14.11 -26.50 2.27
N SER A 140 14.90 -26.42 1.21
CA SER A 140 16.19 -27.12 1.06
C SER A 140 17.35 -26.12 0.98
N LEU A 141 18.48 -26.44 1.60
CA LEU A 141 19.70 -25.62 1.59
C LEU A 141 20.77 -26.21 0.67
N TYR A 142 21.38 -25.35 -0.14
CA TYR A 142 22.50 -25.63 -1.02
C TYR A 142 23.64 -24.65 -0.73
N ALA A 143 24.88 -25.08 -0.95
CA ALA A 143 26.07 -24.27 -0.74
C ALA A 143 26.99 -24.30 -1.97
N SER A 144 27.78 -23.26 -2.14
CA SER A 144 28.81 -23.13 -3.17
C SER A 144 30.09 -22.58 -2.57
N ARG A 145 31.19 -23.31 -2.79
CA ARG A 145 32.54 -22.99 -2.29
C ARG A 145 33.41 -22.26 -3.33
N ASP A 146 32.88 -22.03 -4.53
CA ASP A 146 33.61 -21.60 -5.72
C ASP A 146 32.99 -20.36 -6.38
N THR A 147 32.37 -19.49 -5.58
CA THR A 147 31.69 -18.26 -6.04
C THR A 147 30.50 -18.60 -6.96
N ALA A 148 29.59 -19.44 -6.48
CA ALA A 148 28.36 -19.85 -7.18
C ALA A 148 28.59 -20.47 -8.57
N ARG A 149 29.69 -21.20 -8.79
CA ARG A 149 29.95 -21.91 -10.06
C ARG A 149 29.44 -23.35 -10.01
N THR A 150 29.66 -24.04 -8.89
CA THR A 150 29.06 -25.35 -8.58
C THR A 150 28.31 -25.30 -7.25
N TRP A 151 27.37 -26.22 -7.06
CA TRP A 151 26.46 -26.27 -5.92
C TRP A 151 26.38 -27.68 -5.33
N GLU A 152 26.53 -27.80 -4.02
CA GLU A 152 26.26 -29.03 -3.26
C GLU A 152 25.01 -28.87 -2.38
N PHE A 153 24.30 -29.97 -2.14
CA PHE A 153 23.17 -30.00 -1.20
C PHE A 153 23.70 -30.13 0.23
N VAL A 154 23.21 -29.28 1.14
CA VAL A 154 23.62 -29.27 2.55
C VAL A 154 22.62 -30.04 3.41
N SER A 155 21.35 -29.64 3.37
CA SER A 155 20.31 -30.17 4.26
C SER A 155 18.90 -29.77 3.83
N ASN A 156 17.90 -30.41 4.45
CA ASN A 156 16.54 -29.90 4.46
C ASN A 156 16.39 -29.01 5.71
N ILE A 157 16.01 -27.75 5.54
CA ILE A 157 15.79 -26.82 6.65
C ILE A 157 14.50 -27.20 7.37
N ALA A 158 13.41 -27.29 6.61
CA ALA A 158 12.10 -27.60 7.11
C ALA A 158 11.34 -28.44 6.07
N GLU A 159 10.42 -29.27 6.55
CA GLU A 159 9.51 -30.06 5.72
C GLU A 159 8.10 -30.04 6.34
N SER A 160 7.10 -30.20 5.48
CA SER A 160 5.74 -30.57 5.85
C SER A 160 5.22 -31.67 4.93
N GLN A 161 4.38 -32.57 5.45
CA GLN A 161 3.85 -33.73 4.71
C GLN A 161 2.33 -33.78 4.86
N LYS A 162 1.59 -33.52 3.76
CA LYS A 162 0.15 -33.78 3.69
C LYS A 162 -0.44 -33.68 2.26
N PRO A 163 -1.31 -34.62 1.85
CA PRO A 163 -2.39 -34.35 0.89
C PRO A 163 -3.51 -33.52 1.55
N GLY A 164 -4.19 -32.65 0.79
CA GLY A 164 -5.47 -32.08 1.22
C GLY A 164 -5.43 -30.76 2.02
N SER A 165 -4.47 -29.89 1.73
CA SER A 165 -4.39 -28.46 2.14
C SER A 165 -4.05 -28.12 3.61
N GLN A 166 -3.62 -26.85 3.78
CA GLN A 166 -3.39 -26.10 5.03
C GLN A 166 -2.34 -26.69 5.99
N ARG A 167 -1.16 -27.07 5.48
CA ARG A 167 0.08 -27.33 6.27
C ARG A 167 1.36 -27.07 5.47
N SER A 168 1.39 -26.06 4.61
CA SER A 168 2.56 -25.74 3.78
C SER A 168 3.62 -24.95 4.55
N ILE A 169 4.86 -24.94 4.05
CA ILE A 169 5.91 -23.98 4.42
C ILE A 169 6.37 -23.26 3.15
N PHE A 170 6.76 -21.99 3.26
CA PHE A 170 7.11 -21.13 2.12
C PHE A 170 8.22 -20.12 2.44
N GLU A 171 8.77 -19.51 1.39
CA GLU A 171 9.42 -18.19 1.48
C GLU A 171 10.61 -18.11 2.47
N PRO A 172 11.66 -18.94 2.28
CA PRO A 172 12.87 -18.85 3.08
C PRO A 172 13.50 -17.45 3.02
N TYR A 173 14.00 -16.99 4.16
CA TYR A 173 14.99 -15.92 4.30
C TYR A 173 16.13 -16.42 5.18
N LEU A 174 17.37 -16.14 4.80
CA LEU A 174 18.59 -16.64 5.46
C LEU A 174 19.37 -15.49 6.09
N LEU A 175 19.79 -15.65 7.34
CA LEU A 175 20.63 -14.70 8.07
C LEU A 175 21.72 -15.46 8.85
N GLN A 176 22.98 -15.05 8.71
CA GLN A 176 24.03 -15.49 9.63
C GLN A 176 24.06 -14.54 10.83
N TYR A 177 24.01 -15.10 12.04
CA TYR A 177 23.98 -14.36 13.30
C TYR A 177 24.66 -15.18 14.41
N ASN A 178 25.65 -14.58 15.08
CA ASN A 178 26.34 -15.15 16.25
C ASN A 178 26.78 -16.63 16.11
N GLY A 179 27.46 -16.98 15.02
CA GLY A 179 27.91 -18.36 14.76
C GLY A 179 26.81 -19.34 14.32
N GLN A 180 25.60 -18.86 14.05
CA GLN A 180 24.46 -19.67 13.62
C GLN A 180 23.87 -19.16 12.28
N LEU A 181 23.30 -20.07 11.50
CA LEU A 181 22.43 -19.76 10.37
C LEU A 181 20.99 -19.80 10.86
N VAL A 182 20.31 -18.66 10.79
CA VAL A 182 18.88 -18.55 11.01
C VAL A 182 18.17 -18.65 9.68
N ALA A 183 17.15 -19.50 9.61
CA ALA A 183 16.29 -19.65 8.45
C ALA A 183 14.83 -19.38 8.85
N TYR A 184 14.33 -18.22 8.43
CA TYR A 184 12.95 -17.76 8.61
C TYR A 184 12.10 -18.23 7.43
N TYR A 185 10.82 -18.48 7.67
CA TYR A 185 9.87 -18.90 6.63
C TYR A 185 8.42 -18.63 7.05
N SER A 186 7.52 -18.60 6.07
CA SER A 186 6.08 -18.64 6.31
C SER A 186 5.65 -20.09 6.61
N ASP A 187 4.86 -20.33 7.65
CA ASP A 187 4.48 -21.67 8.13
C ASP A 187 2.96 -21.82 8.35
N GLU A 188 2.35 -22.86 7.77
CA GLU A 188 0.95 -23.27 8.02
C GLU A 188 0.85 -24.59 8.81
N ARG A 189 1.94 -25.18 9.29
CA ARG A 189 1.93 -26.52 9.93
C ARG A 189 1.14 -26.56 11.24
N ASP A 190 1.05 -25.41 11.91
CA ASP A 190 0.29 -25.17 13.14
C ASP A 190 -1.23 -25.15 12.86
N PRO A 191 -2.06 -26.00 13.51
CA PRO A 191 -3.50 -26.02 13.30
C PRO A 191 -4.24 -24.75 13.73
N GLU A 192 -3.69 -23.96 14.66
CA GLU A 192 -4.41 -22.80 15.24
C GLU A 192 -4.25 -21.52 14.40
N HIS A 193 -3.35 -21.54 13.40
CA HIS A 193 -3.03 -20.38 12.56
C HIS A 193 -3.12 -20.73 11.06
N SER A 194 -3.86 -19.95 10.27
CA SER A 194 -3.91 -20.19 8.82
C SER A 194 -2.55 -20.02 8.14
N GLN A 195 -1.71 -19.12 8.65
CA GLN A 195 -0.28 -19.01 8.41
C GLN A 195 0.33 -18.20 9.57
N LYS A 196 1.57 -18.50 9.97
CA LYS A 196 2.41 -17.68 10.85
C LYS A 196 3.79 -17.48 10.24
N LEU A 197 4.62 -16.64 10.84
CA LEU A 197 6.05 -16.57 10.54
C LEU A 197 6.83 -17.26 11.66
N SER A 198 7.78 -18.11 11.26
CA SER A 198 8.61 -18.88 12.18
C SER A 198 10.02 -19.05 11.62
N HIS A 199 10.98 -19.32 12.50
CA HIS A 199 12.36 -19.65 12.13
C HIS A 199 12.85 -20.94 12.78
N GLN A 200 14.00 -21.41 12.30
CA GLN A 200 14.86 -22.38 13.00
C GLN A 200 16.31 -21.91 12.90
N VAL A 201 17.12 -22.26 13.88
CA VAL A 201 18.58 -22.00 13.91
C VAL A 201 19.38 -23.28 13.67
N SER A 202 20.58 -23.15 13.11
CA SER A 202 21.55 -24.25 12.96
C SER A 202 22.99 -23.72 13.11
N SER A 203 23.88 -24.48 13.75
CA SER A 203 25.30 -24.15 13.91
C SER A 203 26.24 -24.95 12.98
N ASP A 204 25.71 -25.97 12.29
CA ASP A 204 26.42 -26.82 11.33
C ASP A 204 25.79 -26.78 9.91
N MET A 205 24.70 -26.02 9.76
CA MET A 205 23.79 -25.94 8.59
C MET A 205 23.11 -27.26 8.21
N LYS A 206 23.14 -28.29 9.08
CA LYS A 206 22.61 -29.64 8.82
C LYS A 206 21.57 -30.05 9.87
N THR A 207 21.88 -29.78 11.13
CA THR A 207 21.07 -30.06 12.30
C THR A 207 20.33 -28.77 12.65
N TRP A 208 19.00 -28.78 12.49
CA TRP A 208 18.14 -27.63 12.75
C TRP A 208 17.48 -27.74 14.12
N GLY A 209 17.45 -26.63 14.85
CA GLY A 209 16.79 -26.50 16.14
C GLY A 209 15.25 -26.53 16.05
N PRO A 210 14.54 -26.38 17.19
CA PRO A 210 13.09 -26.30 17.20
C PRO A 210 12.58 -25.09 16.40
N VAL A 211 11.33 -25.19 15.96
CA VAL A 211 10.60 -24.07 15.35
C VAL A 211 10.30 -23.02 16.44
N VAL A 212 10.66 -21.77 16.17
CA VAL A 212 10.38 -20.60 17.00
C VAL A 212 9.49 -19.64 16.21
N ASP A 213 8.50 -19.03 16.84
CA ASP A 213 7.55 -18.14 16.15
C ASP A 213 8.02 -16.68 16.19
N ASP A 214 8.06 -16.05 15.02
CA ASP A 214 8.44 -14.64 14.83
C ASP A 214 7.23 -13.71 14.78
N VAL A 215 6.15 -14.15 14.11
CA VAL A 215 4.88 -13.41 14.02
C VAL A 215 3.71 -14.38 13.97
N ALA A 216 2.97 -14.47 15.07
CA ALA A 216 1.68 -15.14 15.17
C ALA A 216 0.60 -14.13 15.61
N TYR A 217 -0.68 -14.43 15.37
CA TYR A 217 -1.80 -13.56 15.71
C TYR A 217 -3.00 -14.38 16.20
N ASP A 218 -3.62 -13.96 17.30
CA ASP A 218 -4.81 -14.55 17.94
C ASP A 218 -6.03 -14.78 17.02
N GLN A 219 -6.01 -14.25 15.78
CA GLN A 219 -7.06 -14.38 14.79
C GLN A 219 -6.70 -15.50 13.80
N PRO A 220 -7.29 -16.70 13.88
CA PRO A 220 -6.83 -17.88 13.11
C PRO A 220 -6.87 -17.71 11.59
N THR A 221 -7.63 -16.75 11.07
CA THR A 221 -7.75 -16.45 9.63
C THR A 221 -6.67 -15.50 9.11
N TYR A 222 -5.82 -14.96 9.99
CA TYR A 222 -4.73 -14.06 9.61
C TYR A 222 -3.58 -14.85 8.96
N ARG A 223 -2.87 -14.17 8.05
CA ARG A 223 -1.76 -14.75 7.29
C ARG A 223 -0.60 -13.75 7.17
N PRO A 224 0.21 -13.54 8.23
CA PRO A 224 1.52 -12.94 8.08
C PRO A 224 2.40 -13.80 7.16
N GLY A 225 3.15 -13.18 6.26
CA GLY A 225 3.94 -13.88 5.26
C GLY A 225 5.11 -13.07 4.72
N MET A 226 6.04 -13.77 4.07
CA MET A 226 7.13 -13.17 3.29
C MET A 226 8.16 -12.38 4.11
N THR A 227 8.68 -12.99 5.19
CA THR A 227 9.74 -12.42 6.04
C THR A 227 10.91 -11.85 5.24
N VAL A 228 11.24 -10.59 5.49
CA VAL A 228 12.52 -9.97 5.10
C VAL A 228 13.02 -9.15 6.28
N ILE A 229 14.32 -9.26 6.59
CA ILE A 229 14.93 -8.65 7.78
C ILE A 229 16.05 -7.68 7.38
N ALA A 230 16.27 -6.64 8.19
CA ALA A 230 17.45 -5.79 8.16
C ALA A 230 17.89 -5.40 9.59
N TYR A 231 19.16 -5.05 9.75
CA TYR A 231 19.67 -4.43 10.99
C TYR A 231 19.70 -2.91 10.85
N ILE A 232 19.49 -2.17 11.95
CA ILE A 232 19.49 -0.71 12.01
C ILE A 232 20.55 -0.26 13.03
N PRO A 233 21.85 -0.18 12.63
CA PRO A 233 22.96 0.00 13.57
C PRO A 233 22.83 1.18 14.56
N PRO A 234 22.37 2.39 14.16
CA PRO A 234 22.35 3.54 15.08
C PRO A 234 21.43 3.40 16.29
N ILE A 235 20.39 2.55 16.19
CA ILE A 235 19.46 2.24 17.30
C ILE A 235 19.62 0.81 17.83
N GLN A 236 20.55 0.04 17.26
CA GLN A 236 20.87 -1.35 17.58
C GLN A 236 19.68 -2.34 17.49
N LYS A 237 18.59 -1.98 16.80
CA LYS A 237 17.44 -2.85 16.56
C LYS A 237 17.54 -3.59 15.24
N TRP A 238 16.94 -4.78 15.19
CA TRP A 238 16.56 -5.47 13.96
C TRP A 238 15.13 -5.09 13.57
N ILE A 239 14.89 -5.00 12.26
CA ILE A 239 13.54 -4.85 11.70
C ILE A 239 13.19 -6.07 10.85
N LEU A 240 12.12 -6.76 11.22
CA LEU A 240 11.42 -7.73 10.37
C LEU A 240 10.31 -6.99 9.64
N VAL A 241 10.15 -7.21 8.34
CA VAL A 241 9.04 -6.68 7.54
C VAL A 241 8.32 -7.83 6.86
N HIS A 242 6.99 -7.81 6.90
CA HIS A 242 6.12 -8.87 6.36
C HIS A 242 4.85 -8.30 5.72
N GLU A 243 4.22 -9.06 4.84
CA GLU A 243 2.82 -8.79 4.47
C GLU A 243 1.87 -9.40 5.49
N GLN A 244 0.68 -8.82 5.64
CA GLN A 244 -0.34 -9.28 6.57
C GLN A 244 -1.68 -9.53 5.86
N GLY A 245 -1.94 -10.78 5.49
CA GLY A 245 -3.20 -11.19 4.88
C GLY A 245 -4.36 -11.23 5.88
N PHE A 246 -5.47 -10.55 5.56
CA PHE A 246 -6.65 -10.46 6.42
C PHE A 246 -7.94 -11.08 5.84
N GLY A 247 -7.91 -11.59 4.61
CA GLY A 247 -9.12 -11.98 3.85
C GLY A 247 -10.08 -10.82 3.52
N ARG A 248 -9.76 -9.59 3.96
CA ARG A 248 -10.48 -8.32 3.77
C ARG A 248 -9.48 -7.19 3.55
N THR A 249 -9.97 -6.06 3.04
CA THR A 249 -9.14 -4.87 2.78
C THR A 249 -8.98 -4.02 4.04
N THR A 250 -7.74 -3.84 4.51
CA THR A 250 -7.34 -2.99 5.65
C THR A 250 -6.29 -1.98 5.18
N PHE A 251 -6.33 -0.74 5.67
CA PHE A 251 -5.48 0.36 5.17
C PHE A 251 -5.45 0.46 3.62
N GLY A 252 -6.59 0.20 2.95
CA GLY A 252 -6.72 0.31 1.49
C GLY A 252 -6.04 -0.77 0.65
N VAL A 253 -5.60 -1.89 1.24
CA VAL A 253 -5.01 -3.06 0.57
C VAL A 253 -5.41 -4.38 1.27
N SER A 254 -5.34 -5.53 0.60
CA SER A 254 -5.76 -6.83 1.19
C SER A 254 -4.64 -7.55 1.96
N TYR A 255 -3.39 -7.15 1.69
CA TYR A 255 -2.16 -7.62 2.33
C TYR A 255 -1.29 -6.39 2.67
N PRO A 256 -1.72 -5.54 3.64
CA PRO A 256 -0.90 -4.43 4.11
C PRO A 256 0.47 -4.91 4.63
N VAL A 257 1.48 -4.07 4.43
CA VAL A 257 2.83 -4.30 4.98
C VAL A 257 2.89 -3.88 6.44
N TYR A 258 3.44 -4.76 7.26
CA TYR A 258 3.69 -4.59 8.69
C TYR A 258 5.19 -4.81 8.98
N TYR A 259 5.65 -4.34 10.14
CA TYR A 259 7.02 -4.52 10.60
C TYR A 259 7.11 -4.70 12.12
N VAL A 260 8.08 -5.48 12.57
CA VAL A 260 8.41 -5.71 13.99
C VAL A 260 9.82 -5.16 14.24
N LEU A 261 10.03 -4.48 15.36
CA LEU A 261 11.35 -4.07 15.83
C LEU A 261 11.72 -4.91 17.07
N ALA A 262 12.92 -5.48 17.09
CA ALA A 262 13.42 -6.31 18.19
C ALA A 262 14.93 -6.04 18.45
N ASP A 263 15.44 -6.35 19.64
CA ASP A 263 16.87 -6.23 19.96
C ASP A 263 17.71 -7.38 19.36
N SER A 264 17.11 -8.57 19.29
CA SER A 264 17.66 -9.79 18.71
C SER A 264 16.83 -10.18 17.49
N PRO A 265 17.44 -10.71 16.42
CA PRO A 265 16.70 -11.22 15.27
C PRO A 265 16.04 -12.59 15.56
N LEU A 266 16.22 -13.13 16.78
CA LEU A 266 15.60 -14.38 17.25
C LEU A 266 14.35 -14.15 18.12
N GLU A 267 14.04 -12.89 18.46
CA GLU A 267 13.05 -12.52 19.49
C GLU A 267 11.89 -11.67 18.92
N PHE A 268 11.61 -11.77 17.62
CA PHE A 268 10.50 -11.03 16.99
C PHE A 268 9.13 -11.37 17.59
N GLY A 269 8.91 -12.64 18.00
CA GLY A 269 7.66 -13.08 18.62
C GLY A 269 7.37 -12.46 19.99
N GLU A 270 8.37 -11.85 20.65
CA GLU A 270 8.19 -11.10 21.90
C GLU A 270 7.82 -9.62 21.68
N ASN A 271 7.80 -9.16 20.42
CA ASN A 271 7.72 -7.75 20.05
C ASN A 271 6.45 -7.40 19.24
N VAL A 272 5.97 -6.16 19.37
CA VAL A 272 4.67 -5.75 18.80
C VAL A 272 4.80 -5.25 17.36
N GLY A 273 4.17 -5.96 16.42
CA GLY A 273 4.09 -5.57 15.01
C GLY A 273 3.30 -4.28 14.75
N GLN A 274 3.91 -3.37 13.99
CA GLN A 274 3.38 -2.07 13.60
C GLN A 274 2.98 -2.06 12.11
N PRO A 275 1.86 -1.43 11.71
CA PRO A 275 1.51 -1.28 10.31
C PRO A 275 2.31 -0.14 9.66
N LEU A 276 2.81 -0.35 8.44
CA LEU A 276 3.42 0.73 7.65
C LEU A 276 2.30 1.49 6.93
N VAL A 277 1.93 2.68 7.42
CA VAL A 277 0.79 3.47 6.92
C VAL A 277 1.21 4.90 6.58
N ILE A 278 0.82 5.37 5.39
CA ILE A 278 1.03 6.76 4.94
C ILE A 278 -0.31 7.26 4.37
N ASP A 279 -0.77 8.44 4.78
CA ASP A 279 -2.06 9.02 4.38
C ASP A 279 -3.27 8.07 4.55
N GLY A 280 -3.24 7.23 5.59
CA GLY A 280 -4.27 6.22 5.86
C GLY A 280 -4.21 4.97 4.96
N ARG A 281 -3.16 4.82 4.15
CA ARG A 281 -2.96 3.68 3.24
C ARG A 281 -1.61 2.97 3.46
N ALA A 282 -1.62 1.64 3.44
CA ALA A 282 -0.41 0.83 3.52
C ALA A 282 0.18 0.48 2.12
N PRO A 283 1.48 0.14 2.03
CA PRO A 283 2.02 -0.66 0.93
C PRO A 283 1.31 -2.02 0.85
N GLY A 284 1.27 -2.63 -0.33
CA GLY A 284 0.52 -3.85 -0.58
C GLY A 284 1.36 -5.00 -1.13
N SER A 285 1.37 -6.09 -0.37
CA SER A 285 1.97 -7.40 -0.69
C SER A 285 3.48 -7.48 -0.84
N SER A 286 4.00 -8.64 -0.43
CA SER A 286 5.36 -9.16 -0.65
C SER A 286 6.47 -8.10 -0.48
N PRO A 287 6.69 -7.61 0.75
CA PRO A 287 7.65 -6.56 0.99
C PRO A 287 9.10 -6.99 0.82
N TYR A 288 9.98 -6.01 0.85
CA TYR A 288 11.42 -6.20 1.06
C TYR A 288 11.99 -5.00 1.79
N VAL A 289 12.92 -5.20 2.75
CA VAL A 289 13.52 -4.13 3.56
C VAL A 289 15.05 -4.14 3.43
N VAL A 290 15.64 -2.95 3.47
CA VAL A 290 17.08 -2.69 3.62
C VAL A 290 17.30 -1.43 4.46
N TRP A 291 18.54 -1.19 4.89
CA TRP A 291 18.95 0.02 5.57
C TRP A 291 20.18 0.63 4.90
N SER A 292 20.27 1.97 4.86
CA SER A 292 21.45 2.73 4.43
C SER A 292 21.89 3.69 5.55
N PRO A 293 23.20 3.94 5.74
CA PRO A 293 23.69 4.98 6.66
C PRO A 293 23.36 6.41 6.22
N ILE A 294 22.88 6.62 4.98
CA ILE A 294 22.48 7.93 4.47
C ILE A 294 21.10 8.32 5.00
N GLY A 295 20.86 9.63 5.22
CA GLY A 295 19.53 10.20 5.50
C GLY A 295 19.37 10.86 6.87
N GLY A 296 20.34 10.69 7.78
CA GLY A 296 20.35 11.33 9.09
C GLY A 296 21.08 10.47 10.13
N PRO A 297 21.03 10.83 11.42
CA PRO A 297 21.68 10.07 12.49
C PRO A 297 21.27 8.59 12.57
N ASN A 298 20.02 8.27 12.20
CA ASN A 298 19.51 6.89 12.17
C ASN A 298 19.68 6.19 10.80
N GLY A 299 20.35 6.83 9.83
CA GLY A 299 20.32 6.42 8.43
C GLY A 299 18.92 6.50 7.82
N THR A 300 18.63 5.60 6.87
CA THR A 300 17.33 5.41 6.23
C THR A 300 16.99 3.93 6.14
N ILE A 301 15.88 3.52 6.76
CA ILE A 301 15.22 2.26 6.44
C ILE A 301 14.49 2.46 5.10
N VAL A 302 14.65 1.54 4.15
CA VAL A 302 13.95 1.55 2.86
C VAL A 302 13.14 0.26 2.72
N VAL A 303 11.86 0.39 2.37
CA VAL A 303 10.92 -0.71 2.14
C VAL A 303 10.35 -0.64 0.71
N SER A 304 10.26 -1.80 0.08
CA SER A 304 9.61 -2.05 -1.21
C SER A 304 8.37 -2.93 -1.01
N ASP A 305 7.42 -2.89 -1.94
CA ASP A 305 6.26 -3.79 -2.03
C ASP A 305 6.04 -4.25 -3.49
N ALA A 306 5.02 -5.08 -3.73
CA ALA A 306 4.60 -5.46 -5.08
C ALA A 306 3.50 -4.58 -5.69
N SER A 307 2.73 -3.86 -4.88
CA SER A 307 1.59 -3.06 -5.39
C SER A 307 1.98 -1.68 -5.90
N ASN A 308 3.08 -1.09 -5.43
CA ASN A 308 3.51 0.26 -5.82
C ASN A 308 4.78 0.22 -6.69
N ARG A 309 5.05 1.34 -7.40
CA ARG A 309 6.36 1.58 -8.03
C ARG A 309 7.32 2.30 -7.10
N GLN A 310 6.74 3.06 -6.16
CA GLN A 310 7.39 3.79 -5.10
C GLN A 310 8.22 2.88 -4.18
N VAL A 311 9.07 3.49 -3.37
CA VAL A 311 9.59 2.91 -2.12
C VAL A 311 9.14 3.76 -0.94
N PHE A 312 9.22 3.17 0.25
CA PHE A 312 8.75 3.75 1.50
C PHE A 312 9.95 3.85 2.44
N THR A 313 10.18 5.00 3.06
CA THR A 313 11.42 5.26 3.81
C THR A 313 11.16 5.81 5.19
N ASN A 314 12.08 5.56 6.13
CA ASN A 314 12.01 6.09 7.49
C ASN A 314 13.42 6.45 7.98
N THR A 315 13.64 7.72 8.32
CA THR A 315 14.91 8.25 8.87
C THR A 315 14.90 8.40 10.39
N GLN A 316 13.83 7.94 11.04
CA GLN A 316 13.53 8.15 12.45
C GLN A 316 13.40 6.80 13.18
N GLY A 317 14.31 5.86 12.87
CA GLY A 317 14.41 4.56 13.54
C GLY A 317 13.21 3.63 13.38
N GLY A 318 12.32 3.87 12.40
CA GLY A 318 11.08 3.10 12.23
C GLY A 318 9.87 3.67 12.98
N ALA A 319 9.93 4.92 13.47
CA ALA A 319 8.80 5.58 14.10
C ALA A 319 7.57 5.63 13.18
N VAL A 320 6.40 5.22 13.70
CA VAL A 320 5.20 4.87 12.91
C VAL A 320 4.66 6.05 12.08
N ASP A 321 4.79 7.29 12.55
CA ASP A 321 4.31 8.49 11.87
C ASP A 321 5.36 9.15 10.95
N LYS A 322 6.54 8.53 10.77
CA LYS A 322 7.70 9.07 10.03
C LYS A 322 8.03 8.34 8.73
N TRP A 323 7.08 7.57 8.20
CA TRP A 323 7.22 6.92 6.91
C TRP A 323 6.91 7.89 5.76
N GLU A 324 7.89 8.13 4.88
CA GLU A 324 7.73 8.91 3.64
C GLU A 324 7.61 8.00 2.41
N LYS A 325 7.07 8.52 1.30
CA LYS A 325 6.81 7.75 0.07
C LYS A 325 7.46 8.40 -1.15
N HIS A 326 8.50 7.77 -1.68
CA HIS A 326 9.29 8.32 -2.79
C HIS A 326 9.03 7.57 -4.09
N ALA A 327 8.92 8.29 -5.20
CA ALA A 327 8.78 7.68 -6.52
C ALA A 327 10.11 7.07 -6.99
N THR A 328 10.02 5.95 -7.69
CA THR A 328 11.16 5.35 -8.40
C THR A 328 10.77 5.13 -9.87
N PRO A 329 11.74 5.15 -10.80
CA PRO A 329 11.50 4.83 -12.20
C PRO A 329 11.34 3.31 -12.43
N ALA A 330 11.64 2.46 -11.44
CA ALA A 330 11.45 1.01 -11.53
C ALA A 330 9.98 0.62 -11.70
N GLY A 331 9.74 -0.59 -12.22
CA GLY A 331 8.41 -1.20 -12.24
C GLY A 331 7.99 -1.74 -10.86
N SER A 332 6.72 -2.12 -10.74
CA SER A 332 6.22 -3.00 -9.68
C SER A 332 6.39 -4.47 -10.11
N ALA A 333 6.74 -5.38 -9.18
CA ALA A 333 6.98 -6.80 -9.45
C ALA A 333 6.65 -7.62 -8.19
N TYR A 334 6.40 -8.93 -8.33
CA TYR A 334 6.13 -9.77 -7.16
C TYR A 334 7.41 -10.05 -6.35
N ALA A 335 7.32 -9.84 -5.03
CA ALA A 335 8.43 -9.89 -4.07
C ALA A 335 9.66 -9.09 -4.52
N ARG A 336 9.43 -7.88 -5.05
CA ARG A 336 10.41 -6.94 -5.62
C ARG A 336 11.48 -6.53 -4.59
N SER A 337 12.62 -7.22 -4.61
CA SER A 337 13.73 -6.96 -3.71
C SER A 337 14.46 -5.65 -4.05
N ILE A 338 15.09 -5.09 -3.02
CA ILE A 338 15.90 -3.87 -3.09
C ILE A 338 17.20 -4.10 -2.32
N GLN A 339 18.25 -3.40 -2.72
CA GLN A 339 19.59 -3.49 -2.16
C GLN A 339 20.18 -2.10 -1.99
N ILE A 340 20.95 -1.91 -0.93
CA ILE A 340 21.95 -0.84 -0.79
C ILE A 340 23.30 -1.50 -1.05
N LEU A 341 24.13 -0.96 -1.95
CA LEU A 341 25.46 -1.53 -2.22
C LEU A 341 26.38 -1.31 -1.02
N LYS A 342 27.15 -2.33 -0.61
CA LYS A 342 28.03 -2.28 0.58
C LYS A 342 28.95 -1.04 0.57
N ASP A 343 29.67 -0.86 -0.54
CA ASP A 343 30.66 0.22 -0.69
C ASP A 343 30.08 1.55 -1.20
N ARG A 344 28.79 1.59 -1.55
CA ARG A 344 28.10 2.73 -2.19
C ARG A 344 26.70 2.89 -1.60
N PRO A 345 26.60 3.40 -0.35
CA PRO A 345 25.33 3.47 0.37
C PRO A 345 24.29 4.41 -0.26
N GLU A 346 24.68 5.20 -1.26
CA GLU A 346 23.81 6.03 -2.09
C GLU A 346 23.14 5.26 -3.24
N HIS A 347 23.60 4.06 -3.59
CA HIS A 347 23.03 3.25 -4.68
C HIS A 347 21.90 2.36 -4.16
N LEU A 348 20.66 2.83 -4.30
CA LEU A 348 19.48 1.99 -4.17
C LEU A 348 19.25 1.21 -5.46
N VAL A 349 19.56 -0.08 -5.41
CA VAL A 349 19.35 -1.05 -6.48
C VAL A 349 17.97 -1.70 -6.28
N ILE A 350 17.16 -1.77 -7.35
CA ILE A 350 15.78 -2.27 -7.32
C ILE A 350 15.64 -3.37 -8.38
N TYR A 351 15.33 -4.59 -7.93
CA TYR A 351 15.19 -5.76 -8.79
C TYR A 351 13.73 -5.98 -9.19
N GLY A 352 13.43 -5.81 -10.48
CA GLY A 352 12.15 -6.10 -11.09
C GLY A 352 12.11 -7.49 -11.74
N GLY A 353 10.88 -7.97 -11.95
CA GLY A 353 10.56 -9.20 -12.67
C GLY A 353 9.07 -9.24 -13.00
N GLU A 354 8.51 -10.42 -13.19
CA GLU A 354 7.07 -10.60 -13.41
C GLU A 354 6.24 -10.37 -12.13
N SER A 355 4.95 -10.12 -12.33
CA SER A 355 3.90 -10.02 -11.32
C SER A 355 3.40 -11.42 -10.90
N TRP A 356 2.73 -11.53 -9.75
CA TRP A 356 2.16 -12.81 -9.29
C TRP A 356 1.20 -13.41 -10.33
N THR A 357 0.22 -12.61 -10.76
CA THR A 357 -0.74 -13.00 -11.80
C THR A 357 -0.07 -13.29 -13.14
N GLY A 358 0.99 -12.56 -13.50
CA GLY A 358 1.75 -12.83 -14.73
C GLY A 358 2.49 -14.17 -14.67
N MET A 359 3.20 -14.45 -13.56
CA MET A 359 3.98 -15.67 -13.37
C MET A 359 3.08 -16.91 -13.53
N LEU A 360 1.89 -16.90 -12.90
CA LEU A 360 0.89 -17.97 -13.01
C LEU A 360 0.28 -18.14 -14.42
N ASN A 361 0.36 -17.13 -15.29
CA ASN A 361 -0.26 -17.12 -16.63
C ASN A 361 0.77 -17.13 -17.78
N GLY A 362 2.02 -17.55 -17.53
CA GLY A 362 3.05 -17.60 -18.58
C GLY A 362 3.61 -16.22 -18.99
N GLY A 363 3.58 -15.25 -18.07
CA GLY A 363 4.03 -13.88 -18.26
C GLY A 363 5.54 -13.75 -18.46
N LYS A 364 5.92 -12.91 -19.44
CA LYS A 364 7.29 -12.82 -19.98
C LYS A 364 7.97 -11.48 -19.72
N ARG A 365 7.57 -10.76 -18.66
CA ARG A 365 8.31 -9.58 -18.25
C ARG A 365 9.76 -9.98 -17.90
N PRO A 366 10.77 -9.26 -18.42
CA PRO A 366 12.16 -9.54 -18.08
C PRO A 366 12.44 -9.34 -16.59
N MET A 367 13.39 -10.11 -16.07
CA MET A 367 14.10 -9.77 -14.84
C MET A 367 14.98 -8.56 -15.15
N VAL A 368 14.79 -7.47 -14.42
CA VAL A 368 15.45 -6.19 -14.67
C VAL A 368 16.02 -5.62 -13.38
N VAL A 369 17.05 -4.77 -13.50
CA VAL A 369 17.58 -3.97 -12.40
C VAL A 369 17.44 -2.48 -12.72
N THR A 370 17.19 -1.68 -11.69
CA THR A 370 17.15 -0.22 -11.74
C THR A 370 17.95 0.32 -10.58
N VAL A 371 18.94 1.17 -10.84
CA VAL A 371 19.85 1.73 -9.84
C VAL A 371 19.62 3.23 -9.78
N VAL A 372 19.25 3.74 -8.60
CA VAL A 372 18.94 5.15 -8.36
C VAL A 372 19.71 5.70 -7.18
N ASN A 373 20.01 7.00 -7.23
CA ASN A 373 20.65 7.69 -6.13
C ASN A 373 19.64 7.96 -4.99
N LEU A 374 19.88 7.35 -3.83
CA LEU A 374 19.08 7.52 -2.62
C LEU A 374 19.07 8.96 -2.11
N THR A 375 20.11 9.77 -2.39
CA THR A 375 20.12 11.20 -2.04
C THR A 375 19.29 12.08 -2.99
N GLU A 376 18.99 11.60 -4.20
CA GLU A 376 18.19 12.32 -5.21
C GLU A 376 16.74 11.85 -5.28
N ALA A 377 16.41 10.70 -4.68
CA ALA A 377 15.04 10.38 -4.31
C ALA A 377 14.52 11.52 -3.41
N PRO A 378 13.48 12.29 -3.82
CA PRO A 378 13.27 13.61 -3.26
C PRO A 378 12.72 13.53 -1.85
N THR A 379 13.62 13.69 -0.88
CA THR A 379 13.31 14.16 0.47
C THR A 379 12.76 15.58 0.37
N ARG A 380 11.86 15.92 1.30
CA ARG A 380 11.09 17.17 1.29
C ARG A 380 12.01 18.39 1.42
N SER A 381 12.33 19.05 0.30
CA SER A 381 13.32 20.13 0.26
C SER A 381 13.01 21.27 1.23
N SER A 382 13.91 21.52 2.18
CA SER A 382 13.81 22.65 3.10
C SER A 382 13.89 23.99 2.36
N ASN A 383 13.20 25.01 2.88
CA ASN A 383 13.05 26.30 2.21
C ASN A 383 14.40 26.96 1.89
N LYS A 384 14.72 27.10 0.60
CA LYS A 384 15.68 28.09 0.09
C LYS A 384 14.94 29.13 -0.75
N GLU A 385 14.97 30.38 -0.29
CA GLU A 385 14.34 31.50 -1.00
C GLU A 385 15.04 31.80 -2.34
N VAL A 386 14.46 31.35 -3.45
CA VAL A 386 14.94 31.73 -4.79
C VAL A 386 14.33 33.08 -5.19
N LYS A 387 15.08 34.16 -4.99
CA LYS A 387 14.70 35.52 -5.42
C LYS A 387 14.44 35.56 -6.93
N LYS A 388 13.22 35.97 -7.32
CA LYS A 388 12.82 36.15 -8.73
C LYS A 388 13.77 37.11 -9.46
N LYS A 389 14.35 36.66 -10.58
CA LYS A 389 14.84 37.54 -11.66
C LYS A 389 14.00 37.34 -12.92
N GLY A 390 13.77 38.43 -13.66
CA GLY A 390 12.77 38.49 -14.74
C GLY A 390 13.19 37.80 -16.04
N ARG A 391 12.21 37.48 -16.88
CA ARG A 391 12.40 36.92 -18.23
C ARG A 391 13.11 37.93 -19.15
N GLY A 392 14.37 37.65 -19.49
CA GLY A 392 15.05 38.29 -20.62
C GLY A 392 14.58 37.74 -21.96
N ARG A 393 14.50 38.60 -22.98
CA ARG A 393 14.12 38.26 -24.36
C ARG A 393 15.40 38.07 -25.20
N PRO A 394 15.53 37.03 -26.03
CA PRO A 394 16.73 36.85 -26.86
C PRO A 394 16.82 37.97 -27.93
N PRO A 395 18.01 38.53 -28.18
CA PRO A 395 18.24 39.49 -29.26
C PRO A 395 18.33 38.77 -30.61
N GLY A 396 17.89 39.42 -31.69
CA GLY A 396 18.09 38.95 -33.06
C GLY A 396 19.26 39.65 -33.74
N SER A 397 19.79 39.05 -34.82
CA SER A 397 20.73 39.70 -35.73
C SER A 397 20.18 39.82 -37.16
N ARG A 398 20.53 40.94 -37.79
CA ARG A 398 20.26 41.41 -39.17
C ARG A 398 21.31 42.49 -39.43
N ASN A 399 21.88 42.71 -40.62
CA ASN A 399 21.74 42.10 -41.94
C ASN A 399 23.12 42.15 -42.65
N SER A 400 23.30 41.36 -43.71
CA SER A 400 23.84 41.87 -44.98
C SER A 400 23.31 40.99 -46.13
N ALA A 401 23.24 41.51 -47.36
CA ALA A 401 22.48 40.85 -48.45
C ALA A 401 22.92 41.28 -49.87
N VAL A 402 22.92 40.32 -50.80
CA VAL A 402 22.72 40.40 -52.26
C VAL A 402 22.11 39.03 -52.66
N GLY A 403 20.96 38.93 -53.33
CA GLY A 403 20.80 38.84 -54.79
C GLY A 403 21.12 37.42 -55.34
N SER A 404 20.34 36.76 -56.20
CA SER A 404 19.13 37.17 -56.96
C SER A 404 18.31 35.93 -57.43
N LYS A 405 17.11 36.15 -58.00
CA LYS A 405 16.28 35.13 -58.71
C LYS A 405 15.73 35.72 -60.02
N PRO A 406 15.47 34.87 -61.04
CA PRO A 406 14.15 34.85 -61.67
C PRO A 406 13.57 33.43 -61.84
N ALA A 407 12.40 33.31 -62.49
CA ALA A 407 11.64 32.06 -62.70
C ALA A 407 10.84 32.13 -64.04
N PRO A 408 9.65 31.51 -64.22
CA PRO A 408 9.39 30.15 -64.73
C PRO A 408 8.45 30.09 -65.97
N LYS A 409 8.07 28.88 -66.48
CA LYS A 409 6.82 28.47 -67.24
C LYS A 409 7.08 27.33 -68.27
N PRO A 410 6.08 26.71 -68.96
CA PRO A 410 4.63 26.50 -68.67
C PRO A 410 4.04 25.07 -69.00
N GLY A 411 2.75 24.81 -68.68
CA GLY A 411 1.85 23.90 -69.45
C GLY A 411 1.37 22.56 -68.81
N THR A 412 0.39 21.78 -69.33
CA THR A 412 -0.80 22.08 -70.19
C THR A 412 -1.96 21.03 -70.07
N ALA A 413 -3.03 21.39 -69.33
CA ALA A 413 -4.48 21.10 -69.49
C ALA A 413 -5.13 19.80 -70.13
N LYS A 414 -5.97 19.13 -69.30
CA LYS A 414 -7.42 18.72 -69.49
C LYS A 414 -7.94 17.73 -70.59
N LYS A 415 -8.55 16.63 -70.09
CA LYS A 415 -9.85 15.95 -70.44
C LYS A 415 -10.27 15.65 -71.91
N ARG A 416 -10.54 14.36 -72.23
CA ARG A 416 -11.85 13.83 -72.76
C ARG A 416 -11.94 12.29 -72.87
N LYS A 417 -13.18 11.77 -72.99
CA LYS A 417 -13.67 10.42 -73.41
C LYS A 417 -14.38 10.58 -74.80
N PRO A 418 -14.84 9.56 -75.59
CA PRO A 418 -15.42 8.24 -75.19
C PRO A 418 -15.18 7.03 -76.17
N SER A 419 -15.99 5.95 -76.02
CA SER A 419 -16.31 4.87 -77.00
C SER A 419 -15.24 3.82 -77.36
N ALA A 420 -15.56 2.56 -77.76
CA ALA A 420 -16.81 1.77 -77.70
C ALA A 420 -16.56 0.26 -77.99
N LYS A 421 -17.57 -0.61 -77.72
CA LYS A 421 -17.72 -2.03 -78.13
C LYS A 421 -16.71 -3.04 -77.50
N GLN A 422 -16.97 -4.36 -77.44
CA GLN A 422 -18.09 -5.17 -77.96
C GLN A 422 -18.45 -6.36 -77.04
N GLN A 423 -19.69 -6.85 -77.15
CA GLN A 423 -20.20 -8.17 -76.71
C GLN A 423 -20.87 -8.82 -77.93
N PRO A 424 -21.02 -10.16 -78.03
CA PRO A 424 -22.12 -10.90 -77.37
C PRO A 424 -21.60 -12.27 -76.83
N GLN A 425 -22.37 -13.29 -76.40
CA GLN A 425 -23.81 -13.66 -76.28
C GLN A 425 -23.91 -14.64 -75.06
N GLU A 426 -24.94 -15.39 -74.62
CA GLU A 426 -26.37 -15.75 -74.87
C GLU A 426 -26.87 -16.33 -73.49
N ALA A 427 -28.12 -16.57 -73.06
CA ALA A 427 -29.52 -16.39 -73.51
C ALA A 427 -30.32 -15.78 -72.29
N GLU A 428 -31.65 -15.65 -72.10
CA GLU A 428 -32.96 -16.26 -72.50
C GLU A 428 -33.33 -17.63 -71.87
N ASP A 429 -34.46 -17.82 -71.16
CA ASP A 429 -35.29 -16.87 -70.36
C ASP A 429 -35.78 -17.51 -69.00
N GLU A 430 -37.03 -17.78 -68.59
CA GLU A 430 -38.39 -17.68 -69.16
C GLU A 430 -39.44 -17.12 -68.15
N LEU A 431 -40.05 -15.97 -68.49
CA LEU A 431 -41.40 -15.50 -68.12
C LEU A 431 -41.83 -15.30 -66.64
N SER A 432 -43.08 -14.84 -66.46
CA SER A 432 -43.62 -14.17 -65.25
C SER A 432 -45.17 -14.21 -65.18
N LEU A 433 -45.78 -13.79 -64.05
CA LEU A 433 -46.88 -12.79 -63.94
C LEU A 433 -47.73 -12.84 -62.63
N ILE A 434 -47.99 -11.65 -62.06
CA ILE A 434 -49.22 -11.17 -61.37
C ILE A 434 -49.58 -11.64 -59.92
N GLU A 435 -50.18 -10.71 -59.16
CA GLU A 435 -50.65 -10.74 -57.75
C GLU A 435 -52.16 -11.18 -57.63
N PRO A 436 -52.96 -11.01 -56.53
CA PRO A 436 -52.67 -10.47 -55.18
C PRO A 436 -53.32 -11.16 -53.93
N ALA A 437 -52.72 -10.83 -52.77
CA ALA A 437 -53.33 -10.63 -51.43
C ALA A 437 -54.31 -11.66 -50.80
N ARG A 438 -53.94 -12.21 -49.62
CA ARG A 438 -54.55 -11.84 -48.31
C ARG A 438 -53.85 -12.49 -47.09
N SER A 439 -54.24 -12.00 -45.91
CA SER A 439 -53.73 -12.28 -44.55
C SER A 439 -53.68 -13.75 -44.09
N ASN A 440 -52.65 -14.12 -43.31
CA ASN A 440 -52.81 -14.44 -41.87
C ASN A 440 -51.50 -14.68 -41.08
N ARG A 441 -51.56 -14.56 -39.75
CA ARG A 441 -50.48 -14.94 -38.80
C ARG A 441 -50.60 -16.40 -38.35
N PRO A 442 -49.49 -17.12 -38.12
CA PRO A 442 -49.45 -18.31 -37.25
C PRO A 442 -48.72 -18.09 -35.91
N LYS A 443 -49.04 -18.92 -34.91
CA LYS A 443 -48.35 -19.06 -33.61
C LYS A 443 -47.34 -20.25 -33.65
N PRO A 444 -46.38 -20.36 -32.71
CA PRO A 444 -45.34 -21.41 -32.75
C PRO A 444 -45.86 -22.82 -32.43
N ARG A 445 -45.12 -23.85 -32.85
CA ARG A 445 -45.39 -25.29 -32.55
C ARG A 445 -44.26 -25.91 -31.70
N LYS A 446 -44.63 -26.89 -30.87
CA LYS A 446 -43.71 -27.75 -30.08
C LYS A 446 -43.27 -29.01 -30.85
N ARG A 447 -42.05 -29.48 -30.58
CA ARG A 447 -41.54 -30.88 -30.50
C ARG A 447 -40.31 -30.79 -29.57
N LYS A 448 -40.07 -31.59 -28.53
CA LYS A 448 -40.39 -32.99 -28.12
C LYS A 448 -39.45 -34.04 -28.73
N ALA A 449 -38.48 -34.44 -27.92
CA ALA A 449 -37.67 -35.67 -27.87
C ALA A 449 -36.90 -35.64 -26.52
N ASP A 450 -36.29 -36.70 -25.99
CA ASP A 450 -36.75 -38.09 -25.74
C ASP A 450 -35.87 -38.67 -24.60
N ASP A 451 -36.32 -39.72 -23.91
CA ASP A 451 -35.66 -40.24 -22.70
C ASP A 451 -34.51 -41.22 -22.98
N THR A 452 -33.41 -41.13 -22.22
CA THR A 452 -32.59 -42.29 -21.80
C THR A 452 -31.71 -41.90 -20.60
N ALA A 453 -31.36 -42.85 -19.72
CA ALA A 453 -30.85 -42.58 -18.38
C ALA A 453 -29.46 -43.18 -18.11
N ALA A 454 -28.70 -42.56 -17.19
CA ALA A 454 -27.82 -43.26 -16.23
C ALA A 454 -27.31 -42.35 -15.09
N ALA A 455 -27.12 -42.96 -13.92
CA ALA A 455 -26.17 -42.62 -12.84
C ALA A 455 -25.98 -41.15 -12.39
N ALA A 456 -26.35 -40.88 -11.13
CA ALA A 456 -26.12 -39.62 -10.45
C ALA A 456 -24.63 -39.33 -10.16
N THR A 457 -24.28 -38.05 -10.12
CA THR A 457 -23.20 -37.50 -9.28
C THR A 457 -23.68 -36.14 -8.79
N ALA A 458 -23.55 -35.86 -7.49
CA ALA A 458 -24.09 -34.64 -6.89
C ALA A 458 -23.11 -33.47 -7.06
N GLU A 459 -23.53 -32.41 -7.76
CA GLU A 459 -22.82 -31.13 -7.72
C GLU A 459 -23.12 -30.41 -6.39
N PRO A 460 -22.13 -29.76 -5.76
CA PRO A 460 -22.33 -29.03 -4.52
C PRO A 460 -23.17 -27.76 -4.73
N GLU A 461 -23.95 -27.39 -3.72
CA GLU A 461 -24.92 -26.29 -3.80
C GLU A 461 -24.24 -24.95 -4.13
N ALA A 462 -24.80 -24.24 -5.11
CA ALA A 462 -24.31 -22.93 -5.52
C ALA A 462 -24.53 -21.88 -4.42
N GLN A 463 -23.47 -21.55 -3.68
CA GLN A 463 -23.50 -20.54 -2.61
C GLN A 463 -24.17 -19.24 -3.06
N SER A 464 -25.02 -18.69 -2.18
CA SER A 464 -25.87 -17.53 -2.46
C SER A 464 -25.05 -16.30 -2.87
N ARG A 465 -25.14 -15.92 -4.15
CA ARG A 465 -24.58 -14.66 -4.65
C ARG A 465 -25.26 -13.51 -3.93
N GLU A 466 -24.49 -12.74 -3.16
CA GLU A 466 -25.01 -11.57 -2.44
C GLU A 466 -25.77 -10.64 -3.38
N GLU A 467 -26.98 -10.27 -2.97
CA GLU A 467 -27.89 -9.52 -3.82
C GLU A 467 -27.51 -8.04 -3.83
N TYR A 468 -26.61 -7.66 -4.74
CA TYR A 468 -26.30 -6.27 -5.07
C TYR A 468 -27.58 -5.46 -5.22
N LEU A 469 -27.80 -4.49 -4.33
CA LEU A 469 -29.00 -3.63 -4.28
C LEU A 469 -29.28 -2.97 -5.65
N ARG A 470 -30.23 -3.53 -6.40
CA ARG A 470 -30.67 -3.00 -7.69
C ARG A 470 -31.82 -2.04 -7.44
N LEU A 471 -31.82 -0.89 -8.10
CA LEU A 471 -32.94 0.04 -8.04
C LEU A 471 -34.15 -0.57 -8.77
N GLU A 472 -35.16 -1.00 -8.01
CA GLU A 472 -36.39 -1.58 -8.59
C GLU A 472 -37.15 -0.57 -9.46
N ALA A 473 -37.55 -1.01 -10.65
CA ALA A 473 -38.28 -0.19 -11.62
C ALA A 473 -39.76 0.01 -11.22
N LYS A 474 -40.00 0.85 -10.21
CA LYS A 474 -41.34 1.09 -9.63
C LYS A 474 -42.26 1.90 -10.55
N SER A 475 -42.91 1.22 -11.50
CA SER A 475 -43.91 1.80 -12.38
C SER A 475 -45.07 2.43 -11.60
N ARG A 476 -45.43 3.69 -11.93
CA ARG A 476 -46.61 4.38 -11.40
C ARG A 476 -47.56 4.68 -12.56
N ARG A 477 -48.86 4.43 -12.37
CA ARG A 477 -49.91 4.89 -13.30
C ARG A 477 -50.29 6.32 -12.95
N ILE A 478 -50.48 7.17 -13.95
CA ILE A 478 -50.77 8.60 -13.82
C ILE A 478 -52.08 8.87 -14.57
N THR A 479 -52.99 9.66 -13.99
CA THR A 479 -54.27 10.01 -14.64
C THR A 479 -54.08 11.07 -15.71
N ARG A 480 -54.96 11.08 -16.73
CA ARG A 480 -54.80 11.96 -17.90
C ARG A 480 -54.84 13.44 -17.52
N ASP A 481 -55.76 13.81 -16.62
CA ASP A 481 -55.92 15.14 -16.02
C ASP A 481 -54.71 15.63 -15.18
N GLN A 482 -53.71 14.77 -14.92
CA GLN A 482 -52.40 15.18 -14.38
C GLN A 482 -51.36 15.41 -15.48
N VAL A 483 -51.42 14.66 -16.58
CA VAL A 483 -50.55 14.81 -17.76
C VAL A 483 -50.89 16.09 -18.53
N ASP A 484 -52.17 16.41 -18.67
CA ASP A 484 -52.61 17.63 -19.35
C ASP A 484 -52.25 18.92 -18.58
N LYS A 485 -51.84 18.80 -17.31
CA LYS A 485 -51.32 19.89 -16.45
C LYS A 485 -49.79 20.03 -16.48
N TRP A 486 -49.07 19.20 -17.24
CA TRP A 486 -47.63 19.30 -17.35
C TRP A 486 -47.20 20.46 -18.26
N PRO A 487 -45.99 21.03 -18.04
CA PRO A 487 -45.44 22.04 -18.95
C PRO A 487 -45.19 21.45 -20.35
N GLU A 488 -45.22 22.35 -21.35
CA GLU A 488 -44.61 22.07 -22.66
C GLU A 488 -43.09 21.87 -22.51
N ILE A 489 -42.51 21.09 -23.43
CA ILE A 489 -41.08 20.81 -23.44
C ILE A 489 -40.26 22.09 -23.66
N SER A 490 -39.25 22.34 -22.81
CA SER A 490 -38.35 23.47 -23.04
C SER A 490 -37.47 23.21 -24.28
N PRO A 491 -37.10 24.24 -25.07
CA PRO A 491 -36.30 24.05 -26.29
C PRO A 491 -34.98 23.31 -26.05
N GLN A 492 -34.36 23.53 -24.89
CA GLN A 492 -33.12 22.85 -24.48
C GLN A 492 -33.33 21.35 -24.20
N VAL A 493 -34.43 20.98 -23.53
CA VAL A 493 -34.76 19.56 -23.29
C VAL A 493 -35.13 18.87 -24.60
N LEU A 494 -35.88 19.55 -25.48
CA LEU A 494 -36.20 19.05 -26.82
C LEU A 494 -34.95 18.76 -27.65
N GLU A 495 -33.94 19.65 -27.61
CA GLU A 495 -32.68 19.42 -28.33
C GLU A 495 -31.90 18.19 -27.80
N GLN A 496 -31.82 18.00 -26.48
CA GLN A 496 -31.15 16.83 -25.90
C GLN A 496 -31.90 15.53 -26.26
N VAL A 497 -33.24 15.50 -26.13
CA VAL A 497 -34.08 14.37 -26.54
C VAL A 497 -33.89 14.05 -28.03
N LEU A 498 -33.87 15.07 -28.90
CA LEU A 498 -33.62 14.89 -30.33
C LEU A 498 -32.19 14.42 -30.63
N THR A 499 -31.22 14.76 -29.80
CA THR A 499 -29.84 14.27 -29.92
C THR A 499 -29.76 12.78 -29.58
N VAL A 500 -30.43 12.32 -28.52
CA VAL A 500 -30.58 10.88 -28.21
C VAL A 500 -31.25 10.14 -29.36
N VAL A 501 -32.33 10.68 -29.93
CA VAL A 501 -33.03 10.06 -31.10
C VAL A 501 -32.15 10.05 -32.36
N ARG A 502 -31.32 11.07 -32.59
CA ARG A 502 -30.35 11.10 -33.71
C ARG A 502 -29.24 10.07 -33.52
N ASN A 503 -28.77 9.86 -32.29
CA ASN A 503 -27.74 8.85 -31.98
C ASN A 503 -28.31 7.43 -32.12
N ALA A 504 -29.48 7.14 -31.57
CA ALA A 504 -30.16 5.85 -31.77
C ALA A 504 -30.42 5.55 -33.27
N LYS A 505 -30.76 6.57 -34.07
CA LYS A 505 -30.86 6.46 -35.54
C LYS A 505 -29.51 6.11 -36.18
N LYS A 506 -28.41 6.71 -35.71
CA LYS A 506 -27.04 6.47 -36.20
C LYS A 506 -26.64 5.02 -35.95
N ASP A 507 -26.71 4.56 -34.69
CA ASP A 507 -26.41 3.17 -34.31
C ASP A 507 -27.25 2.18 -35.13
N THR A 508 -28.57 2.40 -35.23
CA THR A 508 -29.48 1.54 -36.00
C THR A 508 -29.08 1.44 -37.47
N ALA A 509 -28.67 2.55 -38.10
CA ALA A 509 -28.20 2.56 -39.48
C ALA A 509 -26.82 1.87 -39.62
N GLU A 510 -25.91 2.09 -38.68
CA GLU A 510 -24.53 1.56 -38.69
C GLU A 510 -24.46 0.06 -38.34
N THR A 511 -25.55 -0.57 -37.88
CA THR A 511 -25.67 -2.04 -37.85
C THR A 511 -25.58 -2.70 -39.24
N GLN A 512 -25.86 -1.94 -40.31
CA GLN A 512 -25.86 -2.46 -41.68
C GLN A 512 -24.46 -2.35 -42.30
N ARG A 513 -23.85 -3.49 -42.67
CA ARG A 513 -22.49 -3.54 -43.22
C ARG A 513 -22.35 -2.94 -44.64
N ASP A 514 -23.44 -2.83 -45.40
CA ASP A 514 -23.40 -2.32 -46.77
C ASP A 514 -23.75 -0.83 -46.83
N GLU A 515 -22.83 0.03 -47.28
CA GLU A 515 -23.04 1.49 -47.38
C GLU A 515 -24.33 1.89 -48.12
N ARG A 516 -24.71 1.12 -49.16
CA ARG A 516 -25.95 1.34 -49.91
C ARG A 516 -27.20 1.08 -49.07
N LYS A 517 -27.16 0.11 -48.15
CA LYS A 517 -28.25 -0.19 -47.20
C LYS A 517 -28.25 0.83 -46.05
N VAL A 518 -27.09 1.30 -45.60
CA VAL A 518 -26.96 2.42 -44.64
C VAL A 518 -27.64 3.68 -45.21
N MET A 519 -27.36 4.05 -46.46
CA MET A 519 -28.02 5.18 -47.13
C MET A 519 -29.53 4.98 -47.29
N ALA A 520 -29.99 3.77 -47.64
CA ALA A 520 -31.42 3.47 -47.69
C ALA A 520 -32.10 3.59 -46.31
N ALA A 521 -31.45 3.11 -45.25
CA ALA A 521 -31.93 3.23 -43.88
C ALA A 521 -31.99 4.69 -43.40
N TYR A 522 -30.99 5.52 -43.73
CA TYR A 522 -31.07 6.95 -43.44
C TYR A 522 -32.23 7.62 -44.20
N ASN A 523 -32.49 7.24 -45.45
CA ASN A 523 -33.59 7.79 -46.23
C ASN A 523 -34.99 7.42 -45.68
N THR A 524 -35.17 6.23 -45.11
CA THR A 524 -36.44 5.83 -44.47
C THR A 524 -36.60 6.37 -43.04
N LEU A 525 -35.51 6.46 -42.27
CA LEU A 525 -35.54 6.93 -40.88
C LEU A 525 -35.59 8.46 -40.75
N ASN A 526 -35.01 9.23 -41.68
CA ASN A 526 -35.02 10.70 -41.62
C ASN A 526 -36.44 11.32 -41.61
N PRO A 527 -37.41 10.86 -42.44
CA PRO A 527 -38.82 11.28 -42.34
C PRO A 527 -39.47 10.95 -40.99
N LEU A 528 -39.16 9.77 -40.41
CA LEU A 528 -39.72 9.35 -39.11
C LEU A 528 -39.19 10.22 -37.97
N VAL A 529 -37.89 10.53 -37.94
CA VAL A 529 -37.32 11.46 -36.96
C VAL A 529 -37.91 12.87 -37.11
N ARG A 530 -38.18 13.34 -38.35
CA ARG A 530 -38.90 14.62 -38.60
C ARG A 530 -40.40 14.59 -38.23
N ARG A 531 -41.00 13.43 -38.04
CA ARG A 531 -42.37 13.28 -37.52
C ARG A 531 -42.37 13.26 -35.99
N LEU A 532 -41.51 12.42 -35.41
CA LEU A 532 -41.27 12.35 -33.96
C LEU A 532 -40.88 13.71 -33.39
N ALA A 533 -40.01 14.48 -34.06
CA ALA A 533 -39.60 15.80 -33.58
C ALA A 533 -40.76 16.81 -33.43
N ARG A 534 -41.77 16.74 -34.30
CA ARG A 534 -42.97 17.59 -34.19
C ARG A 534 -43.89 17.10 -33.07
N GLN A 535 -44.16 15.80 -33.01
CA GLN A 535 -44.99 15.21 -31.95
C GLN A 535 -44.36 15.36 -30.55
N LEU A 536 -43.03 15.40 -30.44
CA LEU A 536 -42.31 15.67 -29.19
C LEU A 536 -42.32 17.15 -28.80
N ALA A 537 -42.24 18.08 -29.77
CA ALA A 537 -42.41 19.52 -29.52
C ALA A 537 -43.83 19.84 -29.02
N GLU A 538 -44.83 19.13 -29.53
CA GLU A 538 -46.24 19.21 -29.10
C GLU A 538 -46.52 18.42 -27.80
N SER A 539 -45.52 17.75 -27.20
CA SER A 539 -45.71 16.87 -26.04
C SER A 539 -45.50 17.56 -24.68
N ARG A 540 -46.30 17.11 -23.71
CA ARG A 540 -46.28 17.53 -22.30
C ARG A 540 -45.33 16.63 -21.51
N ILE A 541 -44.45 17.19 -20.68
CA ILE A 541 -43.38 16.43 -19.99
C ILE A 541 -43.37 16.70 -18.46
N PRO A 542 -43.11 15.70 -17.59
CA PRO A 542 -43.10 15.88 -16.14
C PRO A 542 -42.21 17.06 -15.69
N PRO A 543 -42.67 17.92 -14.76
CA PRO A 543 -41.95 19.13 -14.35
C PRO A 543 -40.62 18.89 -13.62
N GLN A 544 -40.28 17.63 -13.32
CA GLN A 544 -38.99 17.24 -12.74
C GLN A 544 -37.92 16.92 -13.80
N ALA A 545 -38.27 16.84 -15.09
CA ALA A 545 -37.36 16.47 -16.16
C ALA A 545 -36.46 17.65 -16.56
N LYS A 546 -35.22 17.68 -16.04
CA LYS A 546 -34.19 18.66 -16.44
C LYS A 546 -33.41 18.19 -17.66
N ASP A 547 -32.72 19.11 -18.33
CA ASP A 547 -31.81 18.84 -19.47
C ASP A 547 -30.80 17.71 -19.18
N ILE A 548 -30.27 17.68 -17.94
CA ILE A 548 -29.34 16.66 -17.43
C ILE A 548 -29.87 15.25 -17.68
N HIS A 549 -31.17 14.98 -17.52
CA HIS A 549 -31.75 13.63 -17.60
C HIS A 549 -31.74 13.03 -19.01
N PHE A 550 -31.42 13.82 -20.04
CA PHE A 550 -31.32 13.38 -21.43
C PHE A 550 -29.90 13.53 -22.00
N ASN A 551 -28.95 14.02 -21.20
CA ASN A 551 -27.55 14.14 -21.56
C ASN A 551 -26.73 13.07 -20.83
N ILE A 552 -26.20 12.09 -21.56
CA ILE A 552 -25.50 10.95 -20.98
C ILE A 552 -24.22 11.36 -20.23
N ASP A 553 -23.49 12.35 -20.74
CA ASP A 553 -22.24 12.81 -20.14
C ASP A 553 -22.50 13.44 -18.76
N LYS A 554 -23.44 14.39 -18.68
CA LYS A 554 -23.89 15.00 -17.41
C LYS A 554 -24.46 13.96 -16.43
N LEU A 555 -25.15 12.92 -16.92
CA LEU A 555 -25.63 11.82 -16.07
C LEU A 555 -24.47 10.99 -15.51
N THR A 556 -23.46 10.65 -16.31
CA THR A 556 -22.29 9.89 -15.83
C THR A 556 -21.46 10.70 -14.85
N GLU A 557 -21.26 12.00 -15.09
CA GLU A 557 -20.59 12.92 -14.16
C GLU A 557 -21.34 13.01 -12.82
N ARG A 558 -22.67 13.25 -12.85
CA ARG A 558 -23.47 13.35 -11.63
C ARG A 558 -23.52 12.02 -10.87
N ASN A 559 -23.57 10.88 -11.57
CA ASN A 559 -23.54 9.56 -10.95
C ASN A 559 -22.15 9.25 -10.35
N ALA A 560 -21.06 9.65 -11.00
CA ALA A 560 -19.72 9.55 -10.45
C ALA A 560 -19.54 10.43 -9.21
N GLN A 561 -20.10 11.64 -9.19
CA GLN A 561 -20.11 12.50 -8.00
C GLN A 561 -20.85 11.84 -6.83
N VAL A 562 -22.10 11.38 -7.03
CA VAL A 562 -22.90 10.73 -5.99
C VAL A 562 -22.23 9.44 -5.51
N SER A 563 -21.59 8.69 -6.42
CA SER A 563 -20.82 7.51 -6.06
C SER A 563 -19.64 7.85 -5.14
N ARG A 564 -18.90 8.93 -5.41
CA ARG A 564 -17.81 9.43 -4.54
C ARG A 564 -18.35 9.83 -3.16
N GLU A 565 -19.41 10.63 -3.11
CA GLU A 565 -20.08 11.06 -1.88
C GLU A 565 -20.49 9.85 -1.01
N VAL A 566 -21.09 8.83 -1.62
CA VAL A 566 -21.48 7.59 -0.94
C VAL A 566 -20.27 6.74 -0.49
N THR A 567 -19.20 6.66 -1.28
CA THR A 567 -17.98 5.95 -0.84
C THR A 567 -17.30 6.63 0.36
N THR A 568 -17.17 7.96 0.34
CA THR A 568 -16.58 8.72 1.46
C THR A 568 -17.41 8.54 2.74
N ALA A 569 -18.74 8.61 2.66
CA ALA A 569 -19.63 8.41 3.80
C ALA A 569 -19.60 6.95 4.34
N ARG A 570 -19.36 5.96 3.48
CA ARG A 570 -19.14 4.56 3.92
C ARG A 570 -17.79 4.40 4.63
N HIS A 571 -16.73 4.99 4.09
CA HIS A 571 -15.39 4.90 4.67
C HIS A 571 -15.32 5.61 6.04
N SER A 572 -15.92 6.80 6.19
CA SER A 572 -15.97 7.49 7.48
C SER A 572 -16.78 6.73 8.53
N LYS A 573 -17.94 6.14 8.15
CA LYS A 573 -18.70 5.27 9.05
C LYS A 573 -17.89 4.04 9.48
N GLN A 574 -17.14 3.42 8.55
CA GLN A 574 -16.31 2.25 8.86
C GLN A 574 -15.19 2.61 9.84
N LEU A 575 -14.46 3.70 9.61
CA LEU A 575 -13.39 4.18 10.51
C LEU A 575 -13.93 4.42 11.94
N LEU A 576 -15.07 5.08 12.07
CA LEU A 576 -15.73 5.30 13.37
C LEU A 576 -16.13 3.97 14.04
N SER A 577 -16.64 2.99 13.29
CA SER A 577 -16.99 1.69 13.87
C SER A 577 -15.79 0.84 14.31
N GLU A 578 -14.62 0.98 13.67
CA GLU A 578 -13.40 0.32 14.15
C GLU A 578 -12.80 1.05 15.37
N GLN A 579 -12.85 2.39 15.40
CA GLN A 579 -12.46 3.17 16.59
C GLN A 579 -13.28 2.82 17.83
N ILE A 580 -14.60 2.61 17.66
CA ILE A 580 -15.49 2.18 18.76
C ILE A 580 -15.05 0.81 19.31
N LYS A 581 -14.81 -0.20 18.45
CA LYS A 581 -14.34 -1.53 18.90
C LYS A 581 -13.01 -1.47 19.64
N ILE A 582 -12.09 -0.62 19.18
CA ILE A 582 -10.78 -0.45 19.84
C ILE A 582 -10.98 0.15 21.24
N ALA A 583 -11.86 1.14 21.39
CA ALA A 583 -12.20 1.71 22.70
C ALA A 583 -12.92 0.70 23.61
N GLU A 584 -13.85 -0.10 23.08
CA GLU A 584 -14.53 -1.19 23.81
C GLU A 584 -13.54 -2.27 24.29
N HIS A 585 -12.57 -2.66 23.46
CA HIS A 585 -11.55 -3.64 23.84
C HIS A 585 -10.55 -3.11 24.88
N LEU A 586 -10.16 -1.84 24.79
CA LEU A 586 -9.32 -1.20 25.80
C LEU A 586 -10.07 -1.08 27.14
N LEU A 587 -11.34 -0.67 27.12
CA LEU A 587 -12.18 -0.59 28.31
C LEU A 587 -12.31 -1.97 29.01
N SER A 588 -12.50 -3.05 28.25
CA SER A 588 -12.55 -4.41 28.80
C SER A 588 -11.24 -4.80 29.51
N LYS A 589 -10.08 -4.41 28.97
CA LYS A 589 -8.77 -4.67 29.58
C LYS A 589 -8.56 -3.84 30.85
N ASP A 590 -8.98 -2.58 30.85
CA ASP A 590 -8.92 -1.71 32.03
C ASP A 590 -9.84 -2.23 33.15
N GLU A 591 -11.03 -2.75 32.83
CA GLU A 591 -11.94 -3.38 33.79
C GLU A 591 -11.35 -4.66 34.41
N GLU A 592 -10.75 -5.55 33.60
CA GLU A 592 -10.05 -6.75 34.07
C GLU A 592 -8.86 -6.41 34.99
N TYR A 593 -8.02 -5.46 34.58
CA TYR A 593 -6.87 -4.98 35.35
C TYR A 593 -7.31 -4.35 36.68
N LEU A 594 -8.40 -3.59 36.67
CA LEU A 594 -8.99 -2.97 37.84
C LEU A 594 -9.60 -3.99 38.81
N GLU A 595 -10.19 -5.09 38.33
CA GLU A 595 -10.59 -6.22 39.19
C GLU A 595 -9.40 -7.03 39.72
N LEU A 596 -8.32 -7.20 38.95
CA LEU A 596 -7.07 -7.78 39.46
C LEU A 596 -6.48 -6.91 40.58
N MET A 597 -6.43 -5.59 40.39
CA MET A 597 -5.97 -4.65 41.42
C MET A 597 -6.89 -4.64 42.66
N LYS A 598 -8.22 -4.72 42.49
CA LYS A 598 -9.16 -4.90 43.62
C LYS A 598 -8.91 -6.20 44.39
N LYS A 599 -8.58 -7.32 43.70
CA LYS A 599 -8.24 -8.60 44.35
C LYS A 599 -6.92 -8.49 45.11
N ASN A 600 -5.87 -7.97 44.48
CA ASN A 600 -4.55 -7.76 45.10
C ASN A 600 -4.65 -6.82 46.31
N ALA A 601 -5.39 -5.72 46.20
CA ALA A 601 -5.62 -4.80 47.31
C ALA A 601 -6.54 -5.36 48.42
N LYS A 602 -7.21 -6.50 48.20
CA LYS A 602 -7.91 -7.25 49.26
C LYS A 602 -6.99 -8.26 49.93
N THR A 603 -6.20 -9.02 49.17
CA THR A 603 -5.23 -9.99 49.72
C THR A 603 -4.15 -9.29 50.54
N TRP A 604 -3.54 -8.22 50.02
CA TRP A 604 -2.57 -7.40 50.78
C TRP A 604 -3.16 -6.83 52.07
N ARG A 605 -4.41 -6.34 52.06
CA ARG A 605 -5.07 -5.85 53.28
C ARG A 605 -5.41 -6.94 54.30
N ALA A 606 -5.63 -8.18 53.84
CA ALA A 606 -5.83 -9.32 54.73
C ALA A 606 -4.49 -9.77 55.34
N GLU A 607 -3.46 -9.93 54.51
CA GLU A 607 -2.13 -10.36 54.93
C GLU A 607 -1.45 -9.33 55.85
N TRP A 608 -1.55 -8.03 55.55
CA TRP A 608 -1.04 -6.97 56.43
C TRP A 608 -1.73 -6.96 57.80
N LYS A 609 -3.05 -7.22 57.86
CA LYS A 609 -3.79 -7.39 59.13
C LYS A 609 -3.37 -8.65 59.88
N HIS A 610 -3.01 -9.71 59.18
CA HIS A 610 -2.51 -10.96 59.74
C HIS A 610 -1.10 -10.78 60.33
N GLN A 611 -0.16 -10.22 59.56
CA GLN A 611 1.20 -9.91 60.00
C GLN A 611 1.24 -8.93 61.18
N ARG A 612 0.39 -7.90 61.18
CA ARG A 612 0.23 -6.96 62.31
C ARG A 612 -0.32 -7.63 63.57
N LYS A 613 -1.18 -8.65 63.46
CA LYS A 613 -1.67 -9.45 64.61
C LYS A 613 -0.65 -10.45 65.14
N HIS A 614 0.24 -10.95 64.29
CA HIS A 614 1.23 -11.97 64.67
C HIS A 614 2.64 -11.43 64.95
N GLY A 615 2.81 -10.10 65.09
CA GLY A 615 4.07 -9.47 65.50
C GLY A 615 5.22 -9.67 64.52
N ARG A 616 4.95 -10.01 63.25
CA ARG A 616 5.96 -10.34 62.22
C ARG A 616 6.39 -9.15 61.36
N LEU A 617 5.98 -7.94 61.72
CA LEU A 617 6.48 -6.71 61.10
C LEU A 617 7.89 -6.40 61.62
N HIS A 618 8.81 -6.07 60.71
CA HIS A 618 10.15 -5.56 61.07
C HIS A 618 10.02 -4.30 61.95
N PRO A 619 10.89 -4.03 62.94
CA PRO A 619 10.73 -2.90 63.85
C PRO A 619 10.54 -1.54 63.15
N LEU A 620 11.25 -1.30 62.04
CA LEU A 620 11.11 -0.09 61.22
C LEU A 620 9.76 0.05 60.48
N LEU A 621 8.90 -0.98 60.54
CA LEU A 621 7.54 -1.02 59.99
C LEU A 621 6.48 -1.17 61.11
N GLN A 622 6.90 -1.21 62.36
CA GLN A 622 6.01 -1.07 63.52
C GLN A 622 5.86 0.42 63.77
N THR A 623 4.66 0.96 63.50
CA THR A 623 4.30 2.33 63.88
C THR A 623 4.00 2.38 65.38
N ASP A 624 5.04 2.18 66.19
CA ASP A 624 5.03 2.62 67.58
C ASP A 624 5.10 4.16 67.62
N ASN A 625 4.64 4.75 68.72
CA ASN A 625 4.21 6.15 68.72
C ASN A 625 5.37 7.16 68.63
N GLU A 626 5.07 8.30 67.99
CA GLU A 626 5.66 9.61 68.30
C GLU A 626 7.21 9.70 68.28
N VAL A 627 7.84 9.20 67.22
CA VAL A 627 9.16 9.71 66.81
C VAL A 627 8.95 10.90 65.88
N ALA A 628 9.18 12.11 66.40
CA ALA A 628 9.31 13.30 65.57
C ALA A 628 10.61 13.19 64.75
N ILE A 629 10.48 13.07 63.43
CA ILE A 629 11.62 13.07 62.51
C ILE A 629 11.94 14.53 62.18
N ASP A 630 13.12 14.99 62.61
CA ASP A 630 13.60 16.36 62.39
C ASP A 630 14.38 16.42 61.06
N GLY A 631 13.64 16.51 59.94
CA GLY A 631 14.18 16.66 58.58
C GLY A 631 13.49 15.80 57.50
N ASP A 632 13.38 16.36 56.30
CA ASP A 632 12.93 15.76 55.02
C ASP A 632 11.79 14.72 55.13
N GLY A 633 10.62 15.18 55.57
CA GLY A 633 9.41 14.38 55.60
C GLY A 633 8.77 14.20 54.21
N PRO A 634 7.80 13.27 54.06
CA PRO A 634 7.04 13.10 52.80
C PRO A 634 6.28 14.35 52.32
N GLU A 635 6.13 15.32 53.21
CA GLU A 635 5.56 16.65 52.96
C GLU A 635 6.55 17.55 52.19
N ASP A 636 7.83 17.51 52.55
CA ASP A 636 8.89 18.38 52.00
C ASP A 636 9.31 17.96 50.58
N ILE A 637 9.18 16.65 50.27
CA ILE A 637 9.43 16.07 48.94
C ILE A 637 8.20 16.10 48.01
N GLY A 638 7.12 16.79 48.40
CA GLY A 638 5.93 16.99 47.55
C GLY A 638 5.11 15.73 47.22
N LEU A 639 5.36 14.60 47.90
CA LEU A 639 4.70 13.32 47.65
C LEU A 639 3.30 13.21 48.29
N LYS A 640 2.92 14.17 49.14
CA LYS A 640 1.53 14.49 49.47
C LYS A 640 1.17 15.85 48.87
N PRO A 641 -0.09 16.07 48.42
CA PRO A 641 -0.59 17.43 48.32
C PRO A 641 -0.58 18.07 49.72
N GLN A 642 -0.06 19.29 49.85
CA GLN A 642 -0.05 20.02 51.11
C GLN A 642 -1.46 20.06 51.72
N SER A 643 -1.56 19.86 53.03
CA SER A 643 -2.83 19.94 53.74
C SER A 643 -3.43 21.34 53.60
N SER A 644 -4.67 21.44 53.12
CA SER A 644 -5.41 22.71 53.10
C SER A 644 -5.42 23.32 54.50
N VAL A 645 -5.09 24.62 54.60
CA VAL A 645 -5.06 25.35 55.88
C VAL A 645 -6.37 25.15 56.63
N ASP A 646 -6.31 24.80 57.91
CA ASP A 646 -7.53 24.64 58.70
C ASP A 646 -8.15 26.02 58.99
N LEU A 647 -9.36 26.21 58.46
CA LEU A 647 -10.16 27.43 58.60
C LEU A 647 -11.24 27.31 59.69
N SER A 648 -11.09 26.34 60.61
CA SER A 648 -11.92 26.19 61.82
C SER A 648 -11.88 27.41 62.74
N SER A 649 -10.76 28.14 62.76
CA SER A 649 -10.57 29.38 63.53
C SER A 649 -11.44 30.57 63.06
N LEU A 650 -12.16 30.42 61.94
CA LEU A 650 -13.07 31.43 61.38
C LEU A 650 -14.56 31.13 61.66
N ASP A 651 -14.90 30.08 62.41
CA ASP A 651 -16.29 29.72 62.69
C ASP A 651 -16.85 30.51 63.90
N SER A 652 -17.59 31.58 63.58
CA SER A 652 -18.41 32.33 64.54
C SER A 652 -19.81 31.72 64.67
N PRO A 653 -20.42 31.68 65.87
CA PRO A 653 -21.81 31.21 66.06
C PRO A 653 -22.89 32.22 65.60
N ASP A 654 -22.49 33.34 65.00
CA ASP A 654 -23.37 34.44 64.59
C ASP A 654 -24.01 34.17 63.21
N SER A 655 -25.35 34.14 63.15
CA SER A 655 -26.11 33.74 61.95
C SER A 655 -25.89 34.65 60.76
N ASP A 656 -25.63 35.93 61.00
CA ASP A 656 -25.64 36.96 59.96
C ASP A 656 -24.26 37.09 59.28
N LEU A 657 -23.20 36.60 59.94
CA LEU A 657 -21.83 36.54 59.41
C LEU A 657 -21.54 35.28 58.58
N GLY A 658 -22.29 34.19 58.80
CA GLY A 658 -22.11 32.91 58.12
C GLY A 658 -21.95 32.99 56.59
N PRO A 659 -22.81 33.71 55.84
CA PRO A 659 -22.70 33.82 54.38
C PRO A 659 -21.41 34.51 53.91
N VAL A 660 -20.94 35.52 54.65
CA VAL A 660 -19.72 36.28 54.33
C VAL A 660 -18.47 35.44 54.62
N LEU A 661 -18.50 34.66 55.71
CA LEU A 661 -17.43 33.72 56.06
C LEU A 661 -17.35 32.56 55.04
N GLU A 662 -18.49 32.04 54.57
CA GLU A 662 -18.56 31.09 53.45
C GLU A 662 -17.92 31.67 52.17
N GLN A 663 -18.27 32.91 51.80
CA GLN A 663 -17.68 33.59 50.63
C GLN A 663 -16.17 33.81 50.78
N LEU A 664 -15.70 34.16 51.99
CA LEU A 664 -14.27 34.31 52.30
C LEU A 664 -13.52 32.97 52.23
N LYS A 665 -14.07 31.89 52.80
CA LYS A 665 -13.52 30.53 52.74
C LYS A 665 -13.40 30.04 51.28
N ARG A 666 -14.40 30.31 50.44
CA ARG A 666 -14.35 30.02 48.98
C ARG A 666 -13.29 30.86 48.26
N SER A 667 -13.17 32.16 48.60
CA SER A 667 -12.16 33.06 48.02
C SER A 667 -10.73 32.59 48.34
N LEU A 668 -10.43 32.33 49.61
CA LEU A 668 -9.13 31.82 50.06
C LEU A 668 -8.78 30.49 49.40
N LYS A 669 -9.73 29.55 49.31
CA LYS A 669 -9.50 28.26 48.64
C LYS A 669 -9.19 28.41 47.15
N ASN A 670 -9.83 29.35 46.46
CA ASN A 670 -9.51 29.67 45.07
C ASN A 670 -8.13 30.33 44.93
N MET A 671 -7.76 31.25 45.83
CA MET A 671 -6.42 31.85 45.82
C MET A 671 -5.32 30.82 46.11
N GLN A 672 -5.53 29.89 47.05
CA GLN A 672 -4.58 28.82 47.33
C GLN A 672 -4.42 27.88 46.12
N ASN A 673 -5.52 27.45 45.50
CA ASN A 673 -5.49 26.63 44.28
C ASN A 673 -4.81 27.34 43.09
N ASN A 674 -4.93 28.67 43.00
CA ASN A 674 -4.24 29.45 41.96
C ASN A 674 -2.74 29.62 42.28
N HIS A 675 -2.38 29.70 43.56
CA HIS A 675 -0.98 29.82 43.98
C HIS A 675 -0.21 28.52 43.70
N THR A 676 -0.77 27.36 44.05
CA THR A 676 -0.15 26.04 43.81
C THR A 676 -0.10 25.62 42.33
N GLN A 677 -0.72 26.38 41.42
CA GLN A 677 -0.53 26.26 39.96
C GLN A 677 0.59 27.14 39.41
N VAL A 678 1.15 28.04 40.23
CA VAL A 678 2.19 29.01 39.85
C VAL A 678 3.48 28.79 40.64
N GLU A 679 3.38 28.27 41.86
CA GLU A 679 4.48 27.77 42.68
C GLU A 679 5.30 26.73 41.90
N GLY A 680 6.60 26.99 41.69
CA GLY A 680 7.48 26.17 40.87
C GLY A 680 7.63 26.62 39.40
N LEU A 681 6.83 27.57 38.88
CA LEU A 681 7.10 28.15 37.55
C LEU A 681 8.37 29.00 37.54
N ASP A 682 8.67 29.66 38.65
CA ASP A 682 9.91 30.41 38.89
C ASP A 682 11.14 29.50 38.77
N THR A 683 11.21 28.44 39.57
CA THR A 683 12.31 27.47 39.53
C THR A 683 12.37 26.70 38.21
N ALA A 684 11.24 26.46 37.54
CA ALA A 684 11.22 25.90 36.18
C ALA A 684 11.80 26.88 35.13
N ILE A 685 11.55 28.18 35.26
CA ILE A 685 12.14 29.22 34.41
C ILE A 685 13.64 29.35 34.65
N ASP A 686 14.09 29.39 35.91
CA ASP A 686 15.51 29.48 36.27
C ASP A 686 16.30 28.26 35.74
N ASN A 687 15.75 27.05 35.90
CA ASN A 687 16.35 25.83 35.35
C ASN A 687 16.34 25.83 33.81
N ALA A 688 15.29 26.37 33.16
CA ALA A 688 15.25 26.50 31.71
C ALA A 688 16.26 27.54 31.19
N GLN A 689 16.50 28.64 31.92
CA GLN A 689 17.55 29.60 31.61
C GLN A 689 18.94 29.00 31.79
N ALA A 690 19.21 28.32 32.91
CA ALA A 690 20.49 27.65 33.14
C ALA A 690 20.81 26.58 32.07
N ALA A 691 19.80 25.81 31.63
CA ALA A 691 19.93 24.87 30.53
C ALA A 691 20.15 25.56 29.17
N LEU A 692 19.51 26.71 28.94
CA LEU A 692 19.72 27.51 27.73
C LEU A 692 21.13 28.13 27.70
N ASP A 693 21.63 28.63 28.82
CA ASP A 693 22.98 29.20 28.94
C ASP A 693 24.07 28.13 28.76
N ASP A 694 23.91 26.92 29.31
CA ASP A 694 24.82 25.79 29.04
C ASP A 694 24.84 25.39 27.55
N VAL A 695 23.68 25.35 26.89
CA VAL A 695 23.57 25.11 25.45
C VAL A 695 24.22 26.24 24.64
N LEU A 696 23.99 27.50 25.01
CA LEU A 696 24.59 28.66 24.35
C LEU A 696 26.11 28.70 24.55
N PHE A 697 26.62 28.39 25.75
CA PHE A 697 28.05 28.34 26.06
C PHE A 697 28.77 27.23 25.28
N ARG A 698 28.09 26.10 25.00
CA ARG A 698 28.62 24.99 24.19
C ARG A 698 28.59 25.24 22.68
N HIS A 699 27.76 26.16 22.18
CA HIS A 699 27.50 26.31 20.74
C HIS A 699 27.73 27.72 20.16
N ALA A 700 27.85 28.77 20.98
CA ALA A 700 28.20 30.12 20.55
C ALA A 700 29.71 30.37 20.70
N ASN A 701 30.31 31.08 19.74
CA ASN A 701 31.68 31.57 19.90
C ASN A 701 31.68 32.80 20.86
N ALA A 702 32.76 33.03 21.61
CA ALA A 702 32.77 33.98 22.74
C ALA A 702 32.33 35.42 22.37
N ALA A 703 32.58 35.87 21.14
CA ALA A 703 32.15 37.17 20.65
C ALA A 703 30.63 37.28 20.36
N GLN A 704 29.91 36.15 20.27
CA GLN A 704 28.46 36.12 20.07
C GLN A 704 27.72 36.10 21.41
N TYR A 705 28.23 35.38 22.41
CA TYR A 705 27.67 35.35 23.77
C TYR A 705 27.71 36.73 24.45
N ALA A 706 28.73 37.54 24.16
CA ALA A 706 28.87 38.91 24.68
C ALA A 706 28.05 39.99 23.92
N ASN A 707 27.12 39.59 23.04
CA ASN A 707 26.26 40.48 22.25
C ASN A 707 24.76 40.08 22.31
N LEU A 708 24.39 39.28 23.31
CA LEU A 708 23.02 38.93 23.68
C LEU A 708 22.70 39.49 25.08
#